data_AF-A0A5C5ZWL6-F1
#
_entry.id   AF-A0A5C5ZWL6-F1
#
_cell.length_a   1.000
_cell.length_b   1.000
_cell.length_c   1.000
_cell.angle_alpha   90.00
_cell.angle_beta   90.00
_cell.angle_gamma   90.00
#
_symmetry.space_group_name_H-M   'P 1'
#
loop_
_entity.id
_entity.type
_entity.pdbx_description
1 polymer ?
#
loop_
_entity_poly.entity_id
_entity_poly.type
_entity_poly.pdbx_seq_one_letter_code
_entity_poly.pdbx_strand_id
1 'polypeptide(L)'
;MTFIANPIRLSIATLAALLAPVLVADAKTLVECGEFTRIYDPGVGEEKAWYINDHCFIQGPRDRWHLFGITHEEPLDPADEDNLAHATAATLLQQPWEKRPFALTVAPDAPWLEQHLWAPHVIQHDGLYYMFYCAGDADHSRYKIHLATSSDLKDWARHPANPMVIDGYDARDPFVLRHDGKWLMYYTANSQPEGGNHLVACVESDDLLHWGNRRVVFTDPTSGTFGGPTESPFVVRRGAKYYLFIGPRDGYDGTDVFVSDSPFLWRDEDLVGHFPAHAAEVVRDERGEWWISRCGWGKGGVYLAPLTWSDALDDADTNVPVAVGGPPPVTTGTLVRQMVDFDRLCETPVHPYKTLQVTSTDRRSDTPGGPDWFANSDGFGGAPIPPFERVLKKPGDDGVGEYLLADIEGPGAIVRTWTADINGNLRVYLDDADTPIYDGPAERFLHHPWDTFTEGSGVSAETLEGAYYQRDAAYCPMPFAKRCRIVWTGKRDHVHFYYVQFRKYLGDTPFVETFQPDDLATYAADIKHVSAVLKDPDANHSLGGASTESIDVTLAPGQTSEALRLEGPAAIEQLRLRVEAADETAALRQTVMHVTFDDWSVAQVQSPVGDFFAAAPGVNPYVSLPFTVESNGRMTSRYVMPYRRSARLAFQNLGDQPVRVTGEASSAHRDWDDARSMHFYARWRMLHDISTPPQFDVPFLFAHGSGRYVGTASLMRNTARGVHMGGTWWGEGDEKVYVDDDRIPSWFGTGSEDYYNYAWSAVDIFSYPYAGQPRNDGPGNRGFVTNYRFHFLDDQPFTERIAFTMELLSNHPVDDFSYGCQAYHYGRPGMIDDHRPITSEDVRRPTLPTPWKPLAIFASAGATFLEPEALTSAEHEIKTGDLWSEGKLFVWSPDTEGETLTLKLPVNHEGTYEVRLGMAIDPDSGVVSATLDGKPFGFGGKSEAMPLHSDRRTMLRASESEAIKLTQGDHELVLRYEGGAPRVGVDFVWLQPSG
;
A
#
# COMPACT_ATOMS: atom_id res chain seq x y z
N MET A 1 71.36 -5.01 -75.25
CA MET A 1 72.54 -5.74 -74.74
C MET A 1 72.71 -5.32 -73.28
N THR A 2 72.77 -6.12 -72.23
CA THR A 2 72.64 -7.57 -71.98
C THR A 2 72.58 -7.67 -70.44
N PHE A 3 71.60 -8.41 -69.89
CA PHE A 3 71.64 -9.20 -68.65
C PHE A 3 72.02 -8.64 -67.24
N ILE A 4 71.05 -8.76 -66.32
CA ILE A 4 71.01 -9.49 -65.02
C ILE A 4 71.83 -9.00 -63.79
N ALA A 5 71.06 -8.75 -62.71
CA ALA A 5 71.25 -8.95 -61.24
C ALA A 5 72.57 -8.51 -60.58
N ASN A 6 72.59 -7.85 -59.41
CA ASN A 6 71.84 -8.08 -58.17
C ASN A 6 71.94 -6.79 -57.31
N PRO A 7 70.95 -6.42 -56.48
CA PRO A 7 71.04 -5.22 -55.65
C PRO A 7 71.54 -5.56 -54.24
N ILE A 8 72.28 -4.65 -53.59
CA ILE A 8 72.30 -4.44 -52.14
C ILE A 8 73.04 -3.12 -51.82
N ARG A 9 72.39 -2.34 -50.93
CA ARG A 9 72.85 -1.31 -49.98
C ARG A 9 72.97 0.17 -50.38
N LEU A 10 72.07 0.91 -49.70
CA LEU A 10 72.15 2.22 -49.04
C LEU A 10 72.24 3.50 -49.89
N SER A 11 71.19 4.34 -49.78
CA SER A 11 71.34 5.71 -49.28
C SER A 11 70.02 6.28 -48.73
N ILE A 12 70.17 7.28 -47.86
CA ILE A 12 69.20 7.89 -46.94
C ILE A 12 68.61 9.19 -47.52
N ALA A 13 67.30 9.44 -47.34
CA ALA A 13 66.71 10.72 -46.88
C ALA A 13 65.16 10.70 -46.83
N THR A 14 64.62 10.91 -45.62
CA THR A 14 63.39 11.65 -45.24
C THR A 14 62.07 11.48 -46.02
N LEU A 15 61.09 10.74 -45.45
CA LEU A 15 59.67 11.12 -45.44
C LEU A 15 58.87 10.24 -44.45
N ALA A 16 57.89 10.84 -43.78
CA ALA A 16 56.96 10.18 -42.88
C ALA A 16 56.10 9.12 -43.60
N ALA A 17 56.11 7.89 -43.08
CA ALA A 17 55.05 6.91 -43.18
C ALA A 17 55.31 5.86 -42.09
N LEU A 18 54.76 6.09 -40.90
CA LEU A 18 54.65 5.05 -39.89
C LEU A 18 53.79 3.92 -40.44
N LEU A 19 54.21 2.70 -40.13
CA LEU A 19 53.47 1.44 -40.20
C LEU A 19 51.95 1.66 -40.18
N ALA A 20 51.30 1.45 -41.32
CA ALA A 20 49.89 1.12 -41.32
C ALA A 20 49.75 -0.31 -40.77
N PRO A 21 48.96 -0.54 -39.72
CA PRO A 21 48.32 -1.83 -39.55
C PRO A 21 47.53 -2.11 -40.84
N VAL A 22 47.50 -3.37 -41.28
CA VAL A 22 46.47 -3.82 -42.22
C VAL A 22 45.14 -3.34 -41.62
N LEU A 23 44.43 -2.48 -42.35
CA LEU A 23 43.07 -2.10 -42.01
C LEU A 23 42.25 -3.39 -41.96
N VAL A 24 41.98 -3.89 -40.77
CA VAL A 24 40.74 -4.61 -40.50
C VAL A 24 39.66 -3.56 -40.73
N ALA A 25 38.76 -3.84 -41.68
CA ALA A 25 37.59 -3.02 -41.88
C ALA A 25 36.86 -2.89 -40.53
N ASP A 26 36.45 -1.67 -40.16
CA ASP A 26 35.59 -1.44 -38.99
C ASP A 26 34.40 -2.41 -39.08
N ALA A 27 34.41 -3.47 -38.27
CA ALA A 27 33.25 -4.33 -38.11
C ALA A 27 32.13 -3.42 -37.59
N LYS A 28 30.99 -3.44 -38.26
CA LYS A 28 29.86 -2.61 -37.88
C LYS A 28 29.29 -3.19 -36.57
N THR A 29 29.70 -2.65 -35.43
CA THR A 29 29.12 -3.05 -34.13
C THR A 29 27.65 -2.65 -34.12
N LEU A 30 26.75 -3.63 -34.10
CA LEU A 30 25.30 -3.42 -34.06
C LEU A 30 24.68 -3.81 -32.72
N VAL A 31 25.42 -4.51 -31.87
CA VAL A 31 24.93 -5.01 -30.59
C VAL A 31 26.05 -4.95 -29.56
N GLU A 32 25.74 -4.39 -28.39
CA GLU A 32 26.68 -4.14 -27.28
C GLU A 32 26.03 -4.51 -25.95
N CYS A 33 26.80 -5.04 -25.00
CA CYS A 33 26.32 -5.35 -23.66
C CYS A 33 26.91 -4.41 -22.60
N GLY A 34 26.14 -4.15 -21.55
CA GLY A 34 26.56 -3.39 -20.38
C GLY A 34 27.35 -4.23 -19.36
N GLU A 35 27.37 -3.75 -18.12
CA GLU A 35 27.98 -4.43 -16.98
C GLU A 35 27.13 -5.63 -16.51
N PHE A 36 27.77 -6.77 -16.28
CA PHE A 36 27.09 -7.98 -15.80
C PHE A 36 26.90 -7.99 -14.29
N THR A 37 25.66 -8.22 -13.85
CA THR A 37 25.29 -8.38 -12.44
C THR A 37 24.82 -9.80 -12.16
N ARG A 38 25.25 -10.40 -11.06
CA ARG A 38 24.89 -11.78 -10.69
C ARG A 38 23.42 -11.83 -10.28
N ILE A 39 22.64 -12.73 -10.89
CA ILE A 39 21.23 -12.92 -10.58
C ILE A 39 20.94 -14.23 -9.85
N TYR A 40 21.77 -15.24 -10.03
CA TYR A 40 21.57 -16.57 -9.44
C TYR A 40 22.89 -17.16 -8.94
N ASP A 41 22.83 -17.84 -7.80
CA ASP A 41 23.95 -18.60 -7.22
C ASP A 41 23.48 -20.01 -6.84
N PRO A 42 23.93 -21.07 -7.56
CA PRO A 42 23.52 -22.44 -7.27
C PRO A 42 24.09 -22.97 -5.94
N GLY A 43 25.12 -22.34 -5.37
CA GLY A 43 25.77 -22.76 -4.13
C GLY A 43 25.05 -22.29 -2.86
N VAL A 44 23.99 -21.47 -2.97
CA VAL A 44 23.21 -21.03 -1.81
C VAL A 44 22.58 -22.24 -1.12
N GLY A 45 22.93 -22.44 0.15
CA GLY A 45 22.47 -23.57 0.96
C GLY A 45 23.32 -24.84 0.85
N GLU A 46 24.39 -24.82 0.06
CA GLU A 46 25.32 -25.95 -0.09
C GLU A 46 26.58 -25.77 0.76
N GLU A 47 27.22 -26.89 1.15
CA GLU A 47 28.50 -26.84 1.89
C GLU A 47 29.70 -26.46 1.01
N LYS A 48 29.52 -26.56 -0.31
CA LYS A 48 30.57 -26.35 -1.31
C LYS A 48 30.10 -25.38 -2.39
N ALA A 49 31.04 -24.85 -3.17
CA ALA A 49 30.71 -24.00 -4.31
C ALA A 49 30.12 -24.85 -5.45
N TRP A 50 29.22 -24.25 -6.22
CA TRP A 50 28.59 -24.85 -7.39
C TRP A 50 28.63 -23.87 -8.54
N TYR A 51 28.51 -24.37 -9.76
CA TYR A 51 28.43 -23.54 -10.95
C TYR A 51 27.20 -23.80 -11.82
N ILE A 52 26.88 -22.81 -12.66
CA ILE A 52 26.00 -22.93 -13.82
C ILE A 52 26.84 -22.75 -15.09
N ASN A 53 26.70 -23.69 -16.02
CA ASN A 53 27.14 -23.52 -17.42
C ASN A 53 25.91 -23.27 -18.32
N ASP A 54 25.88 -23.72 -19.58
CA ASP A 54 24.77 -23.46 -20.51
C ASP A 54 23.39 -23.54 -19.84
N HIS A 55 22.58 -22.53 -20.10
CA HIS A 55 21.31 -22.31 -19.41
C HIS A 55 20.26 -21.78 -20.37
N CYS A 56 19.00 -21.89 -19.94
CA CYS A 56 17.83 -21.41 -20.64
C CYS A 56 16.92 -20.64 -19.69
N PHE A 57 16.44 -19.48 -20.12
CA PHE A 57 15.34 -18.75 -19.48
C PHE A 57 14.00 -19.06 -20.14
N ILE A 58 12.95 -19.21 -19.32
CA ILE A 58 11.57 -19.24 -19.82
C ILE A 58 10.60 -18.67 -18.79
N GLN A 59 9.54 -18.03 -19.28
CA GLN A 59 8.45 -17.60 -18.44
C GLN A 59 7.37 -18.70 -18.34
N GLY A 60 7.02 -19.02 -17.10
CA GLY A 60 6.12 -20.09 -16.73
C GLY A 60 4.72 -19.63 -16.35
N PRO A 61 3.89 -20.56 -15.82
CA PRO A 61 2.57 -20.22 -15.30
C PRO A 61 2.64 -19.13 -14.23
N ARG A 62 1.63 -18.24 -14.20
CA ARG A 62 1.60 -17.04 -13.32
C ARG A 62 2.80 -16.12 -13.55
N ASP A 63 3.34 -16.16 -14.76
CA ASP A 63 4.35 -15.24 -15.26
C ASP A 63 5.65 -15.24 -14.46
N ARG A 64 5.93 -16.34 -13.77
CA ARG A 64 7.16 -16.55 -13.03
C ARG A 64 8.28 -16.86 -14.00
N TRP A 65 9.46 -16.31 -13.77
CA TRP A 65 10.66 -16.70 -14.49
C TRP A 65 11.21 -18.02 -14.00
N HIS A 66 11.66 -18.86 -14.92
CA HIS A 66 12.34 -20.13 -14.67
C HIS A 66 13.69 -20.13 -15.38
N LEU A 67 14.70 -20.66 -14.69
CA LEU A 67 16.04 -20.90 -15.22
C LEU A 67 16.35 -22.38 -15.11
N PHE A 68 16.81 -22.97 -16.21
CA PHE A 68 17.35 -24.33 -16.25
C PHE A 68 18.77 -24.28 -16.79
N GLY A 69 19.69 -25.07 -16.26
CA GLY A 69 21.05 -25.07 -16.80
C GLY A 69 21.89 -26.21 -16.27
N ILE A 70 23.02 -26.45 -16.93
CA ILE A 70 24.01 -27.44 -16.48
C ILE A 70 24.52 -27.02 -15.10
N THR A 71 24.60 -27.96 -14.16
CA THR A 71 25.11 -27.66 -12.83
C THR A 71 25.90 -28.80 -12.22
N HIS A 72 26.94 -28.44 -11.48
CA HIS A 72 27.80 -29.37 -10.74
C HIS A 72 28.55 -28.65 -9.62
N GLU A 73 29.09 -29.43 -8.69
CA GLU A 73 29.92 -28.97 -7.58
C GLU A 73 31.31 -28.54 -8.08
N GLU A 74 31.86 -27.42 -7.62
CA GLU A 74 33.24 -27.06 -8.01
C GLU A 74 34.30 -27.93 -7.28
N PRO A 75 35.40 -28.31 -7.94
CA PRO A 75 35.91 -27.83 -9.24
C PRO A 75 35.26 -28.52 -10.47
N LEU A 76 35.38 -27.88 -11.64
CA LEU A 76 34.77 -28.36 -12.90
C LEU A 76 35.09 -29.84 -13.20
N ASP A 77 34.05 -30.63 -13.46
CA ASP A 77 34.15 -32.02 -13.93
C ASP A 77 33.02 -32.32 -14.93
N PRO A 78 33.22 -32.07 -16.24
CA PRO A 78 32.15 -32.14 -17.23
C PRO A 78 31.64 -33.57 -17.45
N ALA A 79 32.39 -34.59 -16.99
CA ALA A 79 31.98 -35.98 -17.07
C ALA A 79 31.02 -36.40 -15.94
N ASP A 80 30.82 -35.56 -14.92
CA ASP A 80 29.97 -35.78 -13.75
C ASP A 80 28.81 -34.77 -13.67
N GLU A 81 28.55 -34.02 -14.76
CA GLU A 81 27.42 -33.10 -14.91
C GLU A 81 26.10 -33.88 -15.12
N ASP A 82 25.63 -34.50 -14.03
CA ASP A 82 24.49 -35.41 -14.02
C ASP A 82 23.13 -34.72 -13.82
N ASN A 83 23.10 -33.42 -13.51
CA ASN A 83 21.90 -32.70 -13.12
C ASN A 83 21.67 -31.41 -13.91
N LEU A 84 20.41 -31.11 -14.17
CA LEU A 84 19.97 -29.79 -14.61
C LEU A 84 19.44 -28.99 -13.41
N ALA A 85 20.05 -27.83 -13.15
CA ALA A 85 19.58 -26.87 -12.18
C ALA A 85 18.16 -26.38 -12.52
N HIS A 86 17.45 -25.94 -11.47
CA HIS A 86 16.20 -25.21 -11.60
C HIS A 86 16.21 -24.04 -10.62
N ALA A 87 15.93 -22.84 -11.11
CA ALA A 87 15.70 -21.66 -10.28
C ALA A 87 14.46 -20.89 -10.74
N THR A 88 13.88 -20.08 -9.86
CA THR A 88 12.72 -19.25 -10.16
C THR A 88 12.82 -17.83 -9.63
N ALA A 89 12.19 -16.86 -10.31
CA ALA A 89 12.08 -15.47 -9.86
C ALA A 89 10.73 -14.84 -10.26
N ALA A 90 10.27 -13.85 -9.49
CA ALA A 90 9.06 -13.10 -9.79
C ALA A 90 9.26 -12.03 -10.88
N THR A 91 10.47 -11.48 -10.99
CA THR A 91 10.88 -10.57 -12.06
C THR A 91 12.26 -10.97 -12.56
N LEU A 92 12.59 -10.62 -13.80
CA LEU A 92 13.89 -10.99 -14.39
C LEU A 92 15.07 -10.50 -13.53
N LEU A 93 14.93 -9.28 -12.98
CA LEU A 93 15.96 -8.58 -12.23
C LEU A 93 15.92 -8.83 -10.71
N GLN A 94 15.05 -9.72 -10.24
CA GLN A 94 15.07 -10.15 -8.83
C GLN A 94 16.46 -10.69 -8.48
N GLN A 95 16.98 -10.32 -7.30
CA GLN A 95 18.25 -10.84 -6.80
C GLN A 95 18.13 -11.24 -5.33
N PRO A 96 18.52 -12.48 -4.96
CA PRO A 96 18.86 -13.61 -5.84
C PRO A 96 17.60 -14.30 -6.41
N TRP A 97 17.77 -15.06 -7.49
CA TRP A 97 16.80 -16.07 -7.91
C TRP A 97 16.75 -17.24 -6.92
N GLU A 98 15.58 -17.80 -6.72
CA GLU A 98 15.35 -18.87 -5.74
C GLU A 98 15.70 -20.24 -6.32
N LYS A 99 16.62 -20.97 -5.68
CA LYS A 99 16.98 -22.36 -6.00
C LYS A 99 15.78 -23.30 -5.81
N ARG A 100 15.61 -24.26 -6.72
CA ARG A 100 14.59 -25.33 -6.69
C ARG A 100 15.26 -26.71 -6.80
N PRO A 101 14.54 -27.81 -6.54
CA PRO A 101 15.02 -29.16 -6.86
C PRO A 101 15.44 -29.28 -8.32
N PHE A 102 16.41 -30.14 -8.63
CA PHE A 102 16.88 -30.36 -10.00
C PHE A 102 15.72 -30.71 -10.95
N ALA A 103 15.72 -30.13 -12.14
CA ALA A 103 14.69 -30.35 -13.14
C ALA A 103 14.77 -31.78 -13.73
N LEU A 104 15.99 -32.26 -13.96
CA LEU A 104 16.29 -33.61 -14.42
C LEU A 104 17.62 -34.08 -13.82
N THR A 105 17.73 -35.39 -13.62
CA THR A 105 18.97 -36.10 -13.28
C THR A 105 19.17 -37.21 -14.30
N VAL A 106 20.40 -37.48 -14.72
CA VAL A 106 20.77 -38.44 -15.77
C VAL A 106 20.10 -39.80 -15.61
N ALA A 107 19.68 -40.41 -16.73
CA ALA A 107 19.10 -41.74 -16.77
C ALA A 107 19.95 -42.68 -17.66
N PRO A 108 20.96 -43.37 -17.09
CA PRO A 108 21.95 -44.13 -17.87
C PRO A 108 21.43 -45.47 -18.39
N ASP A 109 20.33 -45.98 -17.82
CA ASP A 109 19.74 -47.26 -18.20
C ASP A 109 18.75 -47.13 -19.36
N ALA A 110 18.44 -48.27 -19.99
CA ALA A 110 17.39 -48.35 -21.00
C ALA A 110 16.02 -47.92 -20.40
N PRO A 111 15.17 -47.19 -21.15
CA PRO A 111 15.31 -46.92 -22.59
C PRO A 111 16.11 -45.66 -22.95
N TRP A 112 16.60 -44.89 -21.97
CA TRP A 112 17.14 -43.53 -22.21
C TRP A 112 18.63 -43.53 -22.58
N LEU A 113 19.44 -44.36 -21.90
CA LEU A 113 20.88 -44.52 -22.20
C LEU A 113 21.66 -43.19 -22.21
N GLU A 114 21.34 -42.27 -21.30
CA GLU A 114 21.97 -40.95 -21.22
C GLU A 114 23.38 -41.05 -20.63
N GLN A 115 24.33 -40.28 -21.15
CA GLN A 115 25.71 -40.23 -20.62
C GLN A 115 25.93 -39.03 -19.68
N HIS A 116 25.26 -37.91 -19.95
CA HIS A 116 25.30 -36.67 -19.17
C HIS A 116 24.08 -35.82 -19.57
N LEU A 117 23.80 -34.75 -18.81
CA LEU A 117 22.76 -33.77 -19.13
C LEU A 117 23.39 -32.39 -19.41
N TRP A 118 23.56 -32.09 -20.69
CA TRP A 118 24.11 -30.80 -21.14
C TRP A 118 23.04 -29.88 -21.73
N ALA A 119 23.47 -28.65 -22.06
CA ALA A 119 22.71 -27.48 -22.52
C ALA A 119 21.21 -27.73 -22.81
N PRO A 120 20.30 -27.27 -21.93
CA PRO A 120 18.87 -27.34 -22.17
C PRO A 120 18.37 -26.11 -22.94
N HIS A 121 17.31 -26.27 -23.73
CA HIS A 121 16.50 -25.18 -24.26
C HIS A 121 15.02 -25.51 -24.15
N VAL A 122 14.26 -24.58 -23.58
CA VAL A 122 12.84 -24.78 -23.28
C VAL A 122 11.99 -23.85 -24.14
N ILE A 123 10.94 -24.41 -24.73
CA ILE A 123 9.89 -23.63 -25.42
C ILE A 123 8.51 -24.01 -24.88
N GLN A 124 7.55 -23.09 -25.02
CA GLN A 124 6.14 -23.38 -24.81
C GLN A 124 5.43 -23.53 -26.15
N HIS A 125 4.62 -24.58 -26.28
CA HIS A 125 3.75 -24.78 -27.43
C HIS A 125 2.48 -25.52 -27.01
N ASP A 126 1.31 -25.02 -27.43
CA ASP A 126 -0.01 -25.62 -27.19
C ASP A 126 -0.27 -26.01 -25.72
N GLY A 127 0.17 -25.15 -24.79
CA GLY A 127 -0.04 -25.34 -23.34
C GLY A 127 0.90 -26.33 -22.67
N LEU A 128 1.90 -26.84 -23.38
CA LEU A 128 2.94 -27.74 -22.85
C LEU A 128 4.33 -27.11 -23.02
N TYR A 129 5.23 -27.42 -22.10
CA TYR A 129 6.63 -27.02 -22.17
C TYR A 129 7.49 -28.18 -22.68
N TYR A 130 8.39 -27.88 -23.61
CA TYR A 130 9.28 -28.82 -24.27
C TYR A 130 10.72 -28.42 -23.98
N MET A 131 11.45 -29.25 -23.25
CA MET A 131 12.87 -29.09 -22.97
C MET A 131 13.67 -30.02 -23.89
N PHE A 132 14.38 -29.44 -24.84
CA PHE A 132 15.38 -30.16 -25.62
C PHE A 132 16.71 -30.07 -24.88
N TYR A 133 17.42 -31.18 -24.72
CA TYR A 133 18.68 -31.21 -23.99
C TYR A 133 19.64 -32.24 -24.58
N CYS A 134 20.93 -32.03 -24.40
CA CYS A 134 21.94 -32.99 -24.83
C CYS A 134 22.04 -34.15 -23.84
N ALA A 135 21.91 -35.38 -24.35
CA ALA A 135 21.99 -36.63 -23.59
C ALA A 135 23.31 -37.40 -23.83
N GLY A 136 24.18 -36.89 -24.71
CA GLY A 136 25.48 -37.46 -25.01
C GLY A 136 25.46 -38.79 -25.76
N ASP A 137 26.66 -39.27 -26.07
CA ASP A 137 26.94 -40.63 -26.55
C ASP A 137 28.34 -41.07 -26.09
N ALA A 138 28.55 -42.38 -25.95
CA ALA A 138 29.78 -42.93 -25.37
C ALA A 138 31.04 -42.73 -26.23
N ASP A 139 30.92 -42.64 -27.56
CA ASP A 139 32.07 -42.47 -28.47
C ASP A 139 32.10 -41.12 -29.20
N HIS A 140 31.18 -40.24 -28.83
CA HIS A 140 30.98 -38.90 -29.37
C HIS A 140 30.50 -38.81 -30.81
N SER A 141 30.62 -39.85 -31.63
CA SER A 141 30.31 -39.80 -33.06
C SER A 141 28.80 -39.79 -33.39
N ARG A 142 27.95 -40.01 -32.38
CA ARG A 142 26.49 -40.14 -32.50
C ARG A 142 25.75 -39.46 -31.35
N TYR A 143 26.12 -38.23 -31.03
CA TYR A 143 25.52 -37.49 -29.93
C TYR A 143 24.00 -37.35 -30.10
N LYS A 144 23.30 -37.43 -28.97
CA LYS A 144 21.85 -37.46 -28.89
C LYS A 144 21.32 -36.18 -28.28
N ILE A 145 20.31 -35.58 -28.92
CA ILE A 145 19.46 -34.56 -28.33
C ILE A 145 18.13 -35.22 -27.95
N HIS A 146 17.79 -35.17 -26.68
CA HIS A 146 16.55 -35.70 -26.11
C HIS A 146 15.51 -34.59 -25.91
N LEU A 147 14.28 -35.02 -25.65
CA LEU A 147 13.14 -34.18 -25.26
C LEU A 147 12.58 -34.65 -23.91
N ALA A 148 12.31 -33.71 -23.02
CA ALA A 148 11.42 -33.87 -21.89
C ALA A 148 10.27 -32.85 -21.97
N THR A 149 9.12 -33.20 -21.42
CA THR A 149 7.93 -32.34 -21.41
C THR A 149 7.44 -32.08 -20.00
N SER A 150 6.87 -30.90 -19.77
CA SER A 150 6.27 -30.49 -18.50
C SER A 150 5.01 -29.65 -18.74
N SER A 151 4.04 -29.72 -17.84
CA SER A 151 2.89 -28.81 -17.83
C SER A 151 3.07 -27.61 -16.90
N ASP A 152 4.08 -27.63 -16.03
CA ASP A 152 4.24 -26.65 -14.95
C ASP A 152 5.68 -26.15 -14.74
N LEU A 153 6.63 -26.59 -15.58
CA LEU A 153 8.05 -26.29 -15.53
C LEU A 153 8.75 -26.76 -14.23
N LYS A 154 8.14 -27.69 -13.49
CA LYS A 154 8.70 -28.30 -12.28
C LYS A 154 8.87 -29.79 -12.47
N ASP A 155 7.79 -30.45 -12.89
CA ASP A 155 7.78 -31.89 -13.09
C ASP A 155 8.05 -32.20 -14.57
N TRP A 156 9.16 -32.91 -14.85
CA TRP A 156 9.60 -33.22 -16.20
C TRP A 156 9.51 -34.72 -16.51
N ALA A 157 8.90 -35.04 -17.65
CA ALA A 157 8.81 -36.40 -18.17
C ALA A 157 9.61 -36.55 -19.47
N ARG A 158 10.56 -37.50 -19.52
CA ARG A 158 11.27 -37.84 -20.76
C ARG A 158 10.30 -38.38 -21.81
N HIS A 159 10.41 -37.88 -23.03
CA HIS A 159 9.52 -38.27 -24.11
C HIS A 159 9.87 -39.69 -24.61
N PRO A 160 8.91 -40.61 -24.75
CA PRO A 160 9.17 -42.02 -25.11
C PRO A 160 9.75 -42.22 -26.51
N ALA A 161 9.69 -41.20 -27.37
CA ALA A 161 10.27 -41.23 -28.72
C ALA A 161 11.75 -40.79 -28.78
N ASN A 162 12.38 -40.48 -27.64
CA ASN A 162 13.79 -40.09 -27.60
C ASN A 162 14.71 -41.15 -28.25
N PRO A 163 15.80 -40.73 -28.93
CA PRO A 163 16.26 -39.34 -29.14
C PRO A 163 15.55 -38.61 -30.30
N MET A 164 15.52 -37.27 -30.24
CA MET A 164 14.94 -36.39 -31.27
C MET A 164 15.89 -36.16 -32.46
N VAL A 165 17.17 -35.94 -32.16
CA VAL A 165 18.24 -35.76 -33.15
C VAL A 165 19.42 -36.65 -32.75
N ILE A 166 20.01 -37.32 -33.75
CA ILE A 166 21.30 -38.00 -33.65
C ILE A 166 22.17 -37.44 -34.77
N ASP A 167 23.31 -36.87 -34.43
CA ASP A 167 24.25 -36.33 -35.41
C ASP A 167 25.70 -36.54 -34.94
N GLY A 168 26.67 -36.11 -35.76
CA GLY A 168 28.09 -36.39 -35.63
C GLY A 168 28.77 -35.95 -34.33
N TYR A 169 30.10 -35.77 -34.39
CA TYR A 169 30.91 -35.51 -33.21
C TYR A 169 30.42 -34.28 -32.41
N ASP A 170 30.14 -34.48 -31.11
CA ASP A 170 29.69 -33.45 -30.17
C ASP A 170 28.47 -32.65 -30.63
N ALA A 171 27.50 -33.29 -31.29
CA ALA A 171 26.25 -32.64 -31.67
C ALA A 171 25.39 -32.27 -30.44
N ARG A 172 25.40 -31.01 -30.01
CA ARG A 172 24.74 -30.55 -28.77
C ARG A 172 24.29 -29.08 -28.82
N ASP A 173 23.84 -28.55 -27.70
CA ASP A 173 23.42 -27.16 -27.51
C ASP A 173 22.21 -26.78 -28.40
N PRO A 174 21.08 -27.48 -28.25
CA PRO A 174 19.89 -27.18 -29.03
C PRO A 174 19.36 -25.78 -28.74
N PHE A 175 19.04 -25.02 -29.78
CA PHE A 175 18.20 -23.83 -29.70
C PHE A 175 17.05 -23.96 -30.70
N VAL A 176 15.82 -23.75 -30.24
CA VAL A 176 14.60 -23.98 -31.05
C VAL A 176 13.87 -22.67 -31.33
N LEU A 177 13.55 -22.45 -32.61
CA LEU A 177 12.87 -21.26 -33.14
C LEU A 177 11.70 -21.67 -34.04
N ARG A 178 10.58 -20.92 -33.98
CA ARG A 178 9.50 -21.02 -34.97
C ARG A 178 9.77 -20.09 -36.17
N HIS A 179 9.72 -20.62 -37.38
CA HIS A 179 9.87 -19.86 -38.62
C HIS A 179 9.01 -20.46 -39.74
N ASP A 180 8.21 -19.62 -40.42
CA ASP A 180 7.36 -19.99 -41.57
C ASP A 180 6.52 -21.27 -41.37
N GLY A 181 5.95 -21.43 -40.17
CA GLY A 181 5.10 -22.57 -39.82
C GLY A 181 5.86 -23.87 -39.54
N LYS A 182 7.20 -23.82 -39.46
CA LYS A 182 8.08 -24.92 -39.06
C LYS A 182 8.86 -24.58 -37.80
N TRP A 183 9.32 -25.60 -37.10
CA TRP A 183 10.29 -25.50 -36.03
C TRP A 183 11.69 -25.73 -36.59
N LEU A 184 12.62 -24.87 -36.22
CA LEU A 184 14.04 -24.98 -36.53
C LEU A 184 14.78 -25.28 -35.24
N MET A 185 15.67 -26.28 -35.25
CA MET A 185 16.60 -26.52 -34.15
C MET A 185 18.01 -26.29 -34.65
N TYR A 186 18.69 -25.31 -34.05
CA TYR A 186 20.11 -25.02 -34.24
C TYR A 186 20.91 -25.76 -33.18
N TYR A 187 22.07 -26.28 -33.53
CA TYR A 187 22.93 -27.02 -32.62
C TYR A 187 24.37 -27.01 -33.15
N THR A 188 25.36 -27.10 -32.26
CA THR A 188 26.77 -27.21 -32.66
C THR A 188 27.06 -28.63 -33.16
N ALA A 189 27.94 -28.78 -34.14
CA ALA A 189 28.38 -30.08 -34.65
C ALA A 189 29.70 -29.94 -35.43
N ASN A 190 30.32 -31.06 -35.83
CA ASN A 190 31.44 -31.05 -36.77
C ASN A 190 31.06 -31.45 -38.21
N SER A 191 31.88 -31.04 -39.16
CA SER A 191 31.69 -31.35 -40.60
C SER A 191 31.83 -32.82 -41.00
N GLN A 192 32.45 -33.65 -40.16
CA GLN A 192 32.49 -35.12 -40.32
C GLN A 192 32.17 -35.80 -38.98
N PRO A 193 31.67 -37.05 -38.98
CA PRO A 193 31.30 -37.77 -37.76
C PRO A 193 32.47 -38.03 -36.79
N GLU A 194 33.71 -37.96 -37.27
CA GLU A 194 34.95 -38.17 -36.51
C GLU A 194 35.70 -36.86 -36.20
N GLY A 195 35.06 -35.70 -36.43
CA GLY A 195 35.64 -34.37 -36.24
C GLY A 195 35.96 -33.66 -37.56
N GLY A 196 36.24 -32.36 -37.50
CA GLY A 196 36.45 -31.51 -38.67
C GLY A 196 36.13 -30.06 -38.34
N ASN A 197 35.82 -29.25 -39.35
CA ASN A 197 35.39 -27.87 -39.11
C ASN A 197 34.20 -27.83 -38.12
N HIS A 198 34.23 -26.86 -37.20
CA HIS A 198 33.14 -26.59 -36.27
C HIS A 198 32.00 -25.90 -37.01
N LEU A 199 30.77 -26.33 -36.79
CA LEU A 199 29.60 -25.90 -37.54
C LEU A 199 28.46 -25.57 -36.58
N VAL A 200 27.62 -24.63 -37.01
CA VAL A 200 26.23 -24.62 -36.56
C VAL A 200 25.41 -25.36 -37.61
N ALA A 201 24.78 -26.45 -37.20
CA ALA A 201 23.81 -27.19 -37.99
C ALA A 201 22.39 -26.75 -37.65
N CYS A 202 21.46 -26.96 -38.57
CA CYS A 202 20.04 -26.72 -38.36
C CYS A 202 19.21 -27.86 -38.95
N VAL A 203 18.20 -28.31 -38.21
CA VAL A 203 17.19 -29.28 -38.65
C VAL A 203 15.78 -28.69 -38.50
N GLU A 204 14.83 -29.26 -39.23
CA GLU A 204 13.44 -28.79 -39.27
C GLU A 204 12.47 -29.84 -38.74
N SER A 205 11.39 -29.38 -38.11
CA SER A 205 10.25 -30.21 -37.68
C SER A 205 8.91 -29.51 -37.89
N ASP A 206 7.88 -30.29 -38.17
CA ASP A 206 6.49 -29.81 -38.19
C ASP A 206 5.81 -29.95 -36.81
N ASP A 207 6.28 -30.88 -35.96
CA ASP A 207 5.57 -31.37 -34.77
C ASP A 207 6.42 -31.46 -33.49
N LEU A 208 7.65 -30.94 -33.50
CA LEU A 208 8.65 -31.00 -32.41
C LEU A 208 9.20 -32.39 -32.10
N LEU A 209 8.69 -33.45 -32.75
CA LEU A 209 9.07 -34.84 -32.48
C LEU A 209 9.93 -35.42 -33.61
N HIS A 210 9.61 -35.11 -34.86
CA HIS A 210 10.30 -35.63 -36.03
C HIS A 210 11.14 -34.54 -36.67
N TRP A 211 12.46 -34.71 -36.64
CA TRP A 211 13.44 -33.73 -37.14
C TRP A 211 14.16 -34.24 -38.38
N GLY A 212 14.34 -33.36 -39.38
CA GLY A 212 14.97 -33.70 -40.66
C GLY A 212 15.55 -32.48 -41.39
N ASN A 213 15.81 -32.61 -42.70
CA ASN A 213 16.32 -31.51 -43.55
C ASN A 213 17.59 -30.82 -43.04
N ARG A 214 18.52 -31.59 -42.48
CA ARG A 214 19.79 -31.08 -41.93
C ARG A 214 20.52 -30.19 -42.92
N ARG A 215 20.88 -28.98 -42.48
CA ARG A 215 21.63 -27.97 -43.22
C ARG A 215 22.74 -27.39 -42.35
N VAL A 216 23.86 -27.01 -42.96
CA VAL A 216 24.93 -26.27 -42.29
C VAL A 216 24.64 -24.79 -42.49
N VAL A 217 24.49 -24.05 -41.38
CA VAL A 217 24.12 -22.62 -41.42
C VAL A 217 25.30 -21.70 -41.11
N PHE A 218 26.33 -22.21 -40.45
CA PHE A 218 27.60 -21.52 -40.23
C PHE A 218 28.75 -22.53 -40.24
N THR A 219 29.93 -22.15 -40.74
CA THR A 219 31.14 -22.98 -40.73
C THR A 219 32.32 -22.16 -40.25
N ASP A 220 32.88 -22.55 -39.12
CA ASP A 220 34.12 -21.96 -38.61
C ASP A 220 35.32 -22.47 -39.41
N PRO A 221 36.31 -21.62 -39.72
CA PRO A 221 37.52 -22.04 -40.45
C PRO A 221 38.40 -23.00 -39.64
N THR A 222 38.27 -23.04 -38.31
CA THR A 222 39.00 -23.96 -37.44
C THR A 222 38.33 -25.34 -37.38
N SER A 223 39.11 -26.35 -36.98
CA SER A 223 38.66 -27.74 -36.92
C SER A 223 39.07 -28.42 -35.62
N GLY A 224 38.23 -29.34 -35.14
CA GLY A 224 38.47 -30.08 -33.92
C GLY A 224 37.59 -31.32 -33.79
N THR A 225 37.60 -31.89 -32.60
CA THR A 225 36.80 -33.06 -32.18
C THR A 225 35.97 -32.69 -30.96
N PHE A 226 35.31 -31.53 -31.01
CA PHE A 226 34.39 -31.01 -30.00
C PHE A 226 33.58 -29.85 -30.60
N GLY A 227 32.57 -29.33 -29.88
CA GLY A 227 31.74 -28.20 -30.32
C GLY A 227 32.55 -26.96 -30.72
N GLY A 228 33.57 -26.61 -29.94
CA GLY A 228 34.54 -25.55 -30.27
C GLY A 228 33.89 -24.17 -30.33
N PRO A 229 34.32 -23.26 -31.22
CA PRO A 229 33.83 -21.89 -31.24
C PRO A 229 32.40 -21.71 -31.78
N THR A 230 31.65 -22.79 -31.98
CA THR A 230 30.26 -22.79 -32.46
C THR A 230 29.26 -23.31 -31.44
N GLU A 231 29.69 -23.51 -30.19
CA GLU A 231 28.84 -23.90 -29.04
C GLU A 231 27.82 -22.80 -28.70
N SER A 232 26.79 -23.23 -27.95
CA SER A 232 25.68 -22.39 -27.45
C SER A 232 25.02 -21.50 -28.53
N PRO A 233 24.64 -22.03 -29.71
CA PRO A 233 24.03 -21.22 -30.76
C PRO A 233 22.69 -20.64 -30.30
N PHE A 234 22.55 -19.32 -30.29
CA PHE A 234 21.30 -18.63 -29.95
C PHE A 234 20.91 -17.67 -31.08
N VAL A 235 19.66 -17.70 -31.53
CA VAL A 235 19.22 -16.87 -32.68
C VAL A 235 18.15 -15.85 -32.27
N VAL A 236 18.45 -14.57 -32.51
CA VAL A 236 17.50 -13.46 -32.35
C VAL A 236 17.06 -12.97 -33.73
N ARG A 237 15.78 -13.10 -34.05
CA ARG A 237 15.12 -12.45 -35.19
C ARG A 237 14.68 -11.05 -34.77
N ARG A 238 15.04 -10.03 -35.55
CA ARG A 238 14.50 -8.66 -35.43
C ARG A 238 14.03 -8.22 -36.81
N GLY A 239 12.70 -8.15 -36.99
CA GLY A 239 12.07 -7.95 -38.29
C GLY A 239 12.45 -9.04 -39.29
N ALA A 240 13.12 -8.63 -40.38
CA ALA A 240 13.62 -9.53 -41.42
C ALA A 240 15.07 -9.99 -41.22
N LYS A 241 15.73 -9.55 -40.14
CA LYS A 241 17.13 -9.87 -39.82
C LYS A 241 17.21 -10.98 -38.77
N TYR A 242 18.26 -11.79 -38.84
CA TYR A 242 18.57 -12.86 -37.89
C TYR A 242 20.00 -12.72 -37.37
N TYR A 243 20.15 -12.69 -36.06
CA TYR A 243 21.41 -12.55 -35.36
C TYR A 243 21.76 -13.89 -34.68
N LEU A 244 22.86 -14.51 -35.08
CA LEU A 244 23.37 -15.76 -34.52
C LEU A 244 24.49 -15.44 -33.51
N PHE A 245 24.28 -15.85 -32.27
CA PHE A 245 25.24 -15.77 -31.17
C PHE A 245 25.91 -17.13 -31.03
N ILE A 246 27.24 -17.18 -31.01
CA ILE A 246 28.02 -18.42 -30.82
C ILE A 246 29.31 -18.16 -30.06
N GLY A 247 29.77 -19.15 -29.30
CA GLY A 247 31.03 -19.12 -28.57
C GLY A 247 31.52 -20.53 -28.24
N PRO A 248 32.56 -20.69 -27.41
CA PRO A 248 33.38 -19.62 -26.88
C PRO A 248 34.38 -19.03 -27.90
N ARG A 249 34.71 -17.75 -27.74
CA ARG A 249 35.72 -16.99 -28.48
C ARG A 249 36.76 -16.43 -27.52
N ASP A 250 37.98 -16.19 -28.00
CA ASP A 250 39.10 -15.64 -27.20
C ASP A 250 39.37 -16.36 -25.87
N GLY A 251 39.29 -17.69 -25.89
CA GLY A 251 39.38 -18.53 -24.70
C GLY A 251 38.03 -19.18 -24.42
N TYR A 252 37.58 -19.14 -23.16
CA TYR A 252 36.29 -19.72 -22.73
C TYR A 252 35.19 -18.67 -22.52
N ASP A 253 35.52 -17.37 -22.52
CA ASP A 253 34.65 -16.29 -22.02
C ASP A 253 34.33 -15.23 -23.08
N GLY A 254 33.97 -15.67 -24.30
CA GLY A 254 33.64 -14.77 -25.42
C GLY A 254 32.53 -15.32 -26.30
N THR A 255 31.65 -14.45 -26.79
CA THR A 255 30.56 -14.77 -27.74
C THR A 255 30.60 -13.79 -28.91
N ASP A 256 30.61 -14.31 -30.14
CA ASP A 256 30.48 -13.53 -31.38
C ASP A 256 29.03 -13.47 -31.85
N VAL A 257 28.65 -12.38 -32.54
CA VAL A 257 27.33 -12.20 -33.14
C VAL A 257 27.43 -11.95 -34.64
N PHE A 258 26.71 -12.74 -35.43
CA PHE A 258 26.65 -12.64 -36.90
C PHE A 258 25.24 -12.26 -37.37
N VAL A 259 25.10 -11.37 -38.35
CA VAL A 259 23.79 -10.95 -38.89
C VAL A 259 23.49 -11.54 -40.27
N SER A 260 22.25 -11.95 -40.52
CA SER A 260 21.82 -12.44 -41.84
C SER A 260 20.41 -11.98 -42.19
N ASP A 261 20.11 -11.95 -43.49
CA ASP A 261 18.75 -11.82 -44.04
C ASP A 261 18.02 -13.17 -44.12
N SER A 262 18.67 -14.26 -43.69
CA SER A 262 18.17 -15.62 -43.77
C SER A 262 18.47 -16.38 -42.47
N PRO A 263 17.53 -17.18 -41.95
CA PRO A 263 17.78 -18.06 -40.80
C PRO A 263 18.66 -19.28 -41.14
N PHE A 264 19.18 -19.35 -42.36
CA PHE A 264 19.83 -20.55 -42.89
C PHE A 264 21.27 -20.35 -43.38
N LEU A 265 21.84 -19.15 -43.24
CA LEU A 265 23.21 -18.88 -43.65
C LEU A 265 23.79 -17.66 -42.95
N TRP A 266 24.91 -17.84 -42.27
CA TRP A 266 25.81 -16.80 -41.75
C TRP A 266 27.24 -17.10 -42.19
N ARG A 267 28.06 -16.06 -42.32
CA ARG A 267 29.47 -16.12 -42.75
C ARG A 267 30.35 -15.29 -41.83
N ASP A 268 31.66 -15.53 -41.86
CA ASP A 268 32.63 -14.75 -41.08
C ASP A 268 32.55 -13.24 -41.36
N GLU A 269 32.21 -12.84 -42.60
CA GLU A 269 32.03 -11.44 -43.01
C GLU A 269 30.80 -10.76 -42.39
N ASP A 270 29.90 -11.53 -41.79
CA ASP A 270 28.64 -11.06 -41.19
C ASP A 270 28.78 -10.68 -39.70
N LEU A 271 30.01 -10.67 -39.15
CA LEU A 271 30.29 -10.35 -37.75
C LEU A 271 29.91 -8.89 -37.40
N VAL A 272 29.08 -8.73 -36.37
CA VAL A 272 28.52 -7.43 -35.94
C VAL A 272 28.54 -7.19 -34.43
N GLY A 273 29.10 -8.11 -33.64
CA GLY A 273 29.22 -7.94 -32.19
C GLY A 273 30.13 -8.98 -31.56
N HIS A 274 30.67 -8.65 -30.39
CA HIS A 274 31.47 -9.55 -29.56
C HIS A 274 31.29 -9.15 -28.08
N PHE A 275 31.06 -10.13 -27.21
CA PHE A 275 30.86 -9.90 -25.76
C PHE A 275 31.76 -10.80 -24.90
N PRO A 276 32.19 -10.33 -23.72
CA PRO A 276 32.89 -11.16 -22.73
C PRO A 276 31.91 -12.05 -21.95
N ALA A 277 31.19 -12.91 -22.67
CA ALA A 277 30.15 -13.79 -22.14
C ALA A 277 30.29 -15.19 -22.74
N HIS A 278 30.14 -16.21 -21.90
CA HIS A 278 29.98 -17.60 -22.32
C HIS A 278 28.51 -18.01 -22.18
N ALA A 279 28.03 -18.81 -23.14
CA ALA A 279 26.66 -19.32 -23.22
C ALA A 279 25.60 -18.20 -23.08
N ALA A 280 25.75 -17.16 -23.90
CA ALA A 280 24.93 -15.97 -23.80
C ALA A 280 23.53 -16.19 -24.41
N GLU A 281 22.49 -15.97 -23.62
CA GLU A 281 21.10 -15.91 -24.09
C GLU A 281 20.57 -14.47 -24.04
N VAL A 282 19.67 -14.13 -24.95
CA VAL A 282 19.00 -12.82 -24.99
C VAL A 282 17.55 -12.95 -24.54
N VAL A 283 17.15 -12.11 -23.58
CA VAL A 283 15.80 -12.08 -22.99
C VAL A 283 15.30 -10.64 -22.86
N ARG A 284 13.99 -10.47 -22.66
CA ARG A 284 13.37 -9.17 -22.40
C ARG A 284 12.60 -9.17 -21.08
N ASP A 285 12.71 -8.09 -20.32
CA ASP A 285 11.98 -7.94 -19.05
C ASP A 285 10.52 -7.49 -19.27
N GLU A 286 9.79 -7.25 -18.18
CA GLU A 286 8.37 -6.86 -18.21
C GLU A 286 8.15 -5.44 -18.76
N ARG A 287 9.21 -4.62 -18.85
CA ARG A 287 9.20 -3.29 -19.47
C ARG A 287 9.54 -3.35 -20.95
N GLY A 288 9.94 -4.53 -21.44
CA GLY A 288 10.37 -4.75 -22.81
C GLY A 288 11.82 -4.37 -23.07
N GLU A 289 12.62 -4.10 -22.02
CA GLU A 289 14.05 -3.81 -22.14
C GLU A 289 14.83 -5.10 -22.46
N TRP A 290 15.93 -4.95 -23.18
CA TRP A 290 16.75 -6.07 -23.65
C TRP A 290 17.88 -6.40 -22.67
N TRP A 291 18.07 -7.69 -22.43
CA TRP A 291 19.08 -8.21 -21.53
C TRP A 291 19.82 -9.38 -22.18
N ILE A 292 21.09 -9.54 -21.81
CA ILE A 292 21.93 -10.67 -22.21
C ILE A 292 22.52 -11.35 -20.98
N SER A 293 22.62 -12.67 -21.02
CA SER A 293 23.18 -13.45 -19.94
C SER A 293 24.63 -13.86 -20.15
N ARG A 294 25.26 -14.29 -19.06
CA ARG A 294 26.49 -15.06 -19.07
C ARG A 294 26.51 -16.06 -17.92
N CYS A 295 27.23 -17.15 -18.12
CA CYS A 295 27.58 -18.12 -17.09
C CYS A 295 28.96 -18.72 -17.44
N GLY A 296 29.32 -19.88 -16.90
CA GLY A 296 30.54 -20.58 -17.29
C GLY A 296 31.31 -21.21 -16.13
N TRP A 297 32.19 -22.15 -16.48
CA TRP A 297 33.16 -22.71 -15.54
C TRP A 297 33.97 -21.63 -14.80
N GLY A 298 34.04 -21.76 -13.48
CA GLY A 298 34.72 -20.81 -12.60
C GLY A 298 34.04 -19.43 -12.49
N LYS A 299 32.82 -19.27 -13.03
CA LYS A 299 31.99 -18.07 -12.86
C LYS A 299 30.92 -18.24 -11.79
N GLY A 300 30.69 -19.46 -11.31
CA GLY A 300 29.69 -19.79 -10.29
C GLY A 300 28.25 -19.60 -10.79
N GLY A 301 27.73 -18.39 -10.76
CA GLY A 301 26.32 -18.12 -11.04
C GLY A 301 25.96 -17.80 -12.48
N VAL A 302 24.70 -17.37 -12.65
CA VAL A 302 24.23 -16.70 -13.86
C VAL A 302 24.19 -15.20 -13.61
N TYR A 303 24.57 -14.43 -14.63
CA TYR A 303 24.63 -12.98 -14.60
C TYR A 303 23.86 -12.39 -15.78
N LEU A 304 23.32 -11.19 -15.62
CA LEU A 304 22.65 -10.42 -16.67
C LEU A 304 23.29 -9.05 -16.85
N ALA A 305 23.32 -8.57 -18.09
CA ALA A 305 23.69 -7.20 -18.46
C ALA A 305 22.62 -6.60 -19.40
N PRO A 306 22.37 -5.28 -19.36
CA PRO A 306 21.58 -4.62 -20.38
C PRO A 306 22.19 -4.85 -21.77
N LEU A 307 21.36 -5.09 -22.79
CA LEU A 307 21.77 -5.28 -24.18
C LEU A 307 21.26 -4.12 -25.04
N THR A 308 22.15 -3.46 -25.76
CA THR A 308 21.81 -2.33 -26.62
C THR A 308 21.92 -2.72 -28.08
N TRP A 309 20.86 -2.45 -28.85
CA TRP A 309 20.83 -2.63 -30.30
C TRP A 309 21.04 -1.28 -31.01
N SER A 310 21.90 -1.25 -32.02
CA SER A 310 22.16 -0.09 -32.88
C SER A 310 21.77 -0.35 -34.34
N ASP A 311 20.75 -1.18 -34.54
CA ASP A 311 20.28 -1.64 -35.85
C ASP A 311 19.04 -0.90 -36.38
N ALA A 312 18.46 0.00 -35.57
CA ALA A 312 17.21 0.73 -35.83
C ALA A 312 15.98 -0.18 -36.02
N LEU A 313 15.94 -1.32 -35.33
CA LEU A 313 14.83 -2.30 -35.38
C LEU A 313 14.11 -2.48 -34.03
N ASP A 314 14.16 -1.49 -33.13
CA ASP A 314 13.60 -1.63 -31.77
C ASP A 314 12.09 -1.89 -31.74
N ASP A 315 11.35 -1.36 -32.72
CA ASP A 315 9.91 -1.57 -32.89
C ASP A 315 9.57 -2.80 -33.77
N ALA A 316 10.57 -3.55 -34.25
CA ALA A 316 10.35 -4.68 -35.15
C ALA A 316 9.91 -5.94 -34.40
N ASP A 317 9.07 -6.75 -35.05
CA ASP A 317 8.65 -8.05 -34.55
C ASP A 317 9.87 -8.99 -34.33
N THR A 318 9.83 -9.77 -33.25
CA THR A 318 10.97 -10.58 -32.78
C THR A 318 10.51 -11.91 -32.19
N ASN A 319 11.39 -12.92 -32.19
CA ASN A 319 11.15 -14.20 -31.51
C ASN A 319 11.47 -14.17 -30.01
N VAL A 320 11.99 -13.06 -29.48
CA VAL A 320 12.22 -12.87 -28.05
C VAL A 320 11.06 -12.02 -27.50
N PRO A 321 10.00 -12.65 -26.96
CA PRO A 321 8.83 -11.92 -26.49
C PRO A 321 9.20 -11.00 -25.32
N VAL A 322 8.45 -9.91 -25.16
CA VAL A 322 8.41 -9.17 -23.89
C VAL A 322 7.85 -10.10 -22.83
N ALA A 323 8.50 -10.19 -21.68
CA ALA A 323 7.95 -10.97 -20.59
C ALA A 323 6.59 -10.39 -20.19
N VAL A 324 5.58 -11.25 -20.12
CA VAL A 324 4.25 -10.84 -19.67
C VAL A 324 4.37 -10.67 -18.17
N GLY A 325 4.37 -9.45 -17.62
CA GLY A 325 4.39 -9.30 -16.17
C GLY A 325 3.12 -9.88 -15.58
N GLY A 326 3.23 -10.96 -14.79
CA GLY A 326 2.08 -11.46 -14.07
C GLY A 326 1.72 -10.57 -12.92
N PRO A 327 0.48 -10.72 -12.44
CA PRO A 327 0.08 -9.97 -11.27
C PRO A 327 0.95 -10.46 -10.08
N PRO A 328 1.71 -9.56 -9.42
CA PRO A 328 2.71 -9.94 -8.42
C PRO A 328 2.07 -10.72 -7.28
N PRO A 329 2.77 -11.69 -6.66
CA PRO A 329 2.20 -12.45 -5.55
C PRO A 329 1.72 -11.56 -4.41
N VAL A 330 0.65 -11.96 -3.71
CA VAL A 330 0.22 -11.31 -2.47
C VAL A 330 0.99 -11.95 -1.32
N THR A 331 1.99 -11.25 -0.81
CA THR A 331 2.78 -11.62 0.38
C THR A 331 2.65 -10.56 1.48
N THR A 332 3.11 -10.89 2.69
CA THR A 332 3.19 -9.92 3.81
C THR A 332 3.94 -8.65 3.40
N GLY A 333 5.10 -8.80 2.73
CA GLY A 333 5.87 -7.67 2.22
C GLY A 333 5.12 -6.81 1.20
N THR A 334 4.41 -7.42 0.26
CA THR A 334 3.61 -6.65 -0.71
C THR A 334 2.48 -5.87 -0.04
N LEU A 335 1.78 -6.47 0.93
CA LEU A 335 0.71 -5.79 1.68
C LEU A 335 1.26 -4.66 2.56
N VAL A 336 2.43 -4.86 3.17
CA VAL A 336 3.13 -3.81 3.93
C VAL A 336 3.42 -2.60 3.04
N ARG A 337 4.02 -2.79 1.86
CA ARG A 337 4.29 -1.67 0.93
C ARG A 337 3.02 -0.94 0.51
N GLN A 338 1.92 -1.67 0.31
CA GLN A 338 0.63 -1.11 -0.07
C GLN A 338 -0.01 -0.17 0.97
N MET A 339 0.48 -0.16 2.21
CA MET A 339 0.02 0.74 3.27
C MET A 339 0.31 2.22 2.94
N VAL A 340 1.40 2.51 2.23
CA VAL A 340 1.79 3.90 1.88
C VAL A 340 1.78 4.18 0.38
N ASP A 341 1.24 3.23 -0.39
CA ASP A 341 1.16 3.30 -1.84
C ASP A 341 -0.13 4.03 -2.26
N PHE A 342 0.02 5.28 -2.70
CA PHE A 342 -1.07 6.07 -3.28
C PHE A 342 -1.35 5.67 -4.73
N ASP A 343 -0.35 5.21 -5.47
CA ASP A 343 -0.45 4.92 -6.88
C ASP A 343 -1.39 3.75 -7.15
N ARG A 344 -1.36 2.71 -6.31
CA ARG A 344 -2.30 1.60 -6.43
C ARG A 344 -3.76 2.00 -6.18
N LEU A 345 -4.02 3.11 -5.47
CA LEU A 345 -5.39 3.57 -5.18
C LEU A 345 -6.03 4.18 -6.43
N CYS A 346 -5.20 4.67 -7.34
CA CYS A 346 -5.58 5.30 -8.59
C CYS A 346 -6.02 4.31 -9.68
N GLU A 347 -5.93 3.00 -9.43
CA GLU A 347 -6.19 1.95 -10.41
C GLU A 347 -7.09 0.85 -9.85
N THR A 348 -7.85 0.19 -10.72
CA THR A 348 -8.57 -1.04 -10.35
C THR A 348 -7.56 -2.06 -9.81
N PRO A 349 -7.91 -2.81 -8.73
CA PRO A 349 -6.99 -3.78 -8.16
C PRO A 349 -6.46 -4.77 -9.20
N VAL A 350 -5.15 -5.00 -9.21
CA VAL A 350 -4.51 -6.05 -10.03
C VAL A 350 -5.11 -7.42 -9.68
N HIS A 351 -5.27 -7.67 -8.39
CA HIS A 351 -6.02 -8.80 -7.86
C HIS A 351 -7.36 -8.27 -7.36
N PRO A 352 -8.47 -8.56 -8.04
CA PRO A 352 -9.78 -8.17 -7.54
C PRO A 352 -9.98 -8.68 -6.11
N TYR A 353 -10.41 -7.83 -5.20
CA TYR A 353 -10.74 -8.23 -3.83
C TYR A 353 -11.96 -7.45 -3.34
N LYS A 354 -12.49 -7.89 -2.21
CA LYS A 354 -13.50 -7.21 -1.43
C LYS A 354 -13.04 -7.12 0.02
N THR A 355 -13.15 -5.95 0.65
CA THR A 355 -12.88 -5.86 2.09
C THR A 355 -14.15 -6.19 2.86
N LEU A 356 -14.06 -7.19 3.72
CA LEU A 356 -15.12 -7.70 4.59
C LEU A 356 -14.83 -7.27 6.03
N GLN A 357 -15.87 -7.11 6.82
CA GLN A 357 -15.76 -6.76 8.24
C GLN A 357 -16.55 -7.75 9.08
N VAL A 358 -15.90 -8.26 10.14
CA VAL A 358 -16.52 -9.09 11.17
C VAL A 358 -16.47 -8.32 12.49
N THR A 359 -17.63 -8.09 13.08
CA THR A 359 -17.81 -7.20 14.24
C THR A 359 -18.71 -7.78 15.31
N SER A 360 -18.74 -7.09 16.45
CA SER A 360 -19.67 -7.35 17.56
C SER A 360 -21.09 -6.78 17.39
N THR A 361 -21.47 -6.40 16.17
CA THR A 361 -22.76 -5.75 15.82
C THR A 361 -23.98 -6.49 16.38
N ASP A 362 -24.99 -5.74 16.80
CA ASP A 362 -26.33 -6.21 17.14
C ASP A 362 -27.00 -6.79 15.89
N ARG A 363 -26.93 -8.11 15.76
CA ARG A 363 -27.45 -8.86 14.60
C ARG A 363 -28.98 -8.78 14.45
N ARG A 364 -29.71 -8.07 15.32
CA ARG A 364 -31.12 -7.72 15.08
C ARG A 364 -31.28 -6.64 14.01
N SER A 365 -30.25 -5.85 13.77
CA SER A 365 -30.19 -4.82 12.72
C SER A 365 -30.01 -5.47 11.33
N ASP A 366 -30.93 -6.35 10.93
CA ASP A 366 -30.79 -7.21 9.75
C ASP A 366 -31.52 -6.70 8.50
N THR A 367 -32.49 -5.80 8.68
CA THR A 367 -33.41 -5.36 7.63
C THR A 367 -33.46 -3.83 7.57
N PRO A 368 -32.98 -3.20 6.48
CA PRO A 368 -33.06 -1.75 6.29
C PRO A 368 -34.48 -1.20 6.52
N GLY A 369 -34.61 -0.24 7.44
CA GLY A 369 -35.89 0.38 7.81
C GLY A 369 -36.83 -0.51 8.64
N GLY A 370 -36.38 -1.68 9.07
CA GLY A 370 -37.09 -2.54 10.02
C GLY A 370 -37.13 -1.96 11.44
N PRO A 371 -37.92 -2.56 12.36
CA PRO A 371 -38.11 -2.05 13.71
C PRO A 371 -36.84 -2.10 14.58
N ASP A 372 -35.93 -3.02 14.29
CA ASP A 372 -34.64 -3.19 14.98
C ASP A 372 -33.46 -2.67 14.13
N TRP A 373 -33.71 -1.87 13.08
CA TRP A 373 -32.64 -1.41 12.17
C TRP A 373 -31.53 -0.60 12.88
N PHE A 374 -31.91 0.14 13.92
CA PHE A 374 -31.02 0.93 14.79
C PHE A 374 -30.85 0.26 16.17
N ALA A 375 -30.86 -1.07 16.24
CA ALA A 375 -30.63 -1.77 17.50
C ALA A 375 -29.17 -1.61 17.94
N ASN A 376 -28.96 -1.22 19.20
CA ASN A 376 -27.67 -0.72 19.70
C ASN A 376 -27.20 -1.50 20.95
N SER A 377 -27.32 -2.84 20.93
CA SER A 377 -26.85 -3.73 22.02
C SER A 377 -25.53 -4.43 21.67
N ASP A 378 -24.71 -3.74 20.90
CA ASP A 378 -23.41 -4.16 20.39
C ASP A 378 -22.46 -4.51 21.54
N GLY A 379 -21.81 -5.67 21.45
CA GLY A 379 -20.73 -6.05 22.37
C GLY A 379 -21.07 -6.29 23.85
N PHE A 380 -22.18 -5.80 24.40
CA PHE A 380 -22.52 -5.93 25.84
C PHE A 380 -22.86 -7.37 26.29
N GLY A 381 -22.83 -8.35 25.39
CA GLY A 381 -23.04 -9.78 25.67
C GLY A 381 -24.49 -10.21 25.98
N GLY A 382 -25.34 -9.24 26.33
CA GLY A 382 -26.77 -9.41 26.59
C GLY A 382 -27.67 -9.42 25.33
N ALA A 383 -27.11 -9.18 24.15
CA ALA A 383 -27.88 -9.20 22.90
C ALA A 383 -28.63 -10.54 22.71
N PRO A 384 -29.92 -10.51 22.29
CA PRO A 384 -30.70 -11.72 22.06
C PRO A 384 -30.06 -12.65 21.02
N ILE A 385 -29.43 -12.06 20.00
CA ILE A 385 -28.63 -12.76 19.00
C ILE A 385 -27.15 -12.49 19.35
N PRO A 386 -26.40 -13.51 19.80
CA PRO A 386 -24.99 -13.31 20.15
C PRO A 386 -24.18 -12.81 18.94
N PRO A 387 -23.17 -11.97 19.15
CA PRO A 387 -22.37 -11.38 18.09
C PRO A 387 -21.29 -12.36 17.59
N PHE A 388 -21.68 -13.59 17.28
CA PHE A 388 -20.79 -14.65 16.84
C PHE A 388 -21.39 -15.35 15.63
N GLU A 389 -20.54 -15.80 14.72
CA GLU A 389 -20.97 -16.54 13.55
C GLU A 389 -21.61 -17.87 13.94
N ARG A 390 -21.03 -18.54 14.93
CA ARG A 390 -21.57 -19.81 15.44
C ARG A 390 -21.09 -20.10 16.86
N VAL A 391 -21.96 -20.69 17.68
CA VAL A 391 -21.55 -21.31 18.95
C VAL A 391 -20.91 -22.67 18.66
N LEU A 392 -19.61 -22.81 18.92
CA LEU A 392 -18.87 -24.07 18.74
C LEU A 392 -19.01 -24.98 19.97
N LYS A 393 -18.97 -24.38 21.16
CA LYS A 393 -19.18 -25.05 22.45
C LYS A 393 -20.04 -24.16 23.34
N LYS A 394 -21.15 -24.71 23.83
CA LYS A 394 -22.02 -23.99 24.76
C LYS A 394 -21.28 -23.68 26.07
N PRO A 395 -21.60 -22.56 26.74
CA PRO A 395 -21.11 -22.26 28.09
C PRO A 395 -21.25 -23.44 29.05
N GLY A 396 -20.19 -23.72 29.80
CA GLY A 396 -20.24 -24.60 30.97
C GLY A 396 -20.80 -23.91 32.21
N ASP A 397 -20.67 -24.54 33.38
CA ASP A 397 -21.12 -23.98 34.67
C ASP A 397 -20.34 -22.71 35.07
N ASP A 398 -19.15 -22.51 34.53
CA ASP A 398 -18.32 -21.32 34.70
C ASP A 398 -18.72 -20.15 33.77
N GLY A 399 -19.68 -20.37 32.86
CA GLY A 399 -20.12 -19.41 31.87
C GLY A 399 -19.23 -19.30 30.62
N VAL A 400 -18.15 -20.09 30.53
CA VAL A 400 -17.18 -20.02 29.42
C VAL A 400 -17.62 -20.92 28.28
N GLY A 401 -17.78 -20.35 27.09
CA GLY A 401 -18.07 -21.07 25.84
C GLY A 401 -16.97 -20.90 24.80
N GLU A 402 -17.12 -21.58 23.67
CA GLU A 402 -16.27 -21.37 22.47
C GLU A 402 -17.15 -20.94 21.29
N TYR A 403 -16.71 -19.91 20.59
CA TYR A 403 -17.49 -19.21 19.58
C TYR A 403 -16.63 -18.94 18.36
N LEU A 404 -17.23 -19.11 17.19
CA LEU A 404 -16.62 -18.76 15.91
C LEU A 404 -16.86 -17.26 15.67
N LEU A 405 -15.79 -16.47 15.59
CA LEU A 405 -15.88 -15.05 15.23
C LEU A 405 -15.91 -14.91 13.72
N ALA A 406 -14.88 -15.44 13.06
CA ALA A 406 -14.70 -15.32 11.61
C ALA A 406 -14.35 -16.68 10.99
N ASP A 407 -14.84 -16.89 9.78
CA ASP A 407 -14.55 -18.05 8.96
C ASP A 407 -14.52 -17.65 7.47
N ILE A 408 -13.35 -17.19 7.03
CA ILE A 408 -13.15 -16.62 5.70
C ILE A 408 -12.51 -17.68 4.80
N GLU A 409 -13.31 -18.27 3.93
CA GLU A 409 -12.87 -19.24 2.93
C GLU A 409 -12.32 -18.56 1.67
N GLY A 410 -11.27 -19.16 1.11
CA GLY A 410 -10.53 -18.69 -0.07
C GLY A 410 -9.28 -17.88 0.28
N PRO A 411 -8.52 -17.45 -0.75
CA PRO A 411 -7.38 -16.56 -0.57
C PRO A 411 -7.79 -15.21 0.01
N GLY A 412 -7.06 -14.70 0.99
CA GLY A 412 -7.35 -13.43 1.64
C GLY A 412 -6.21 -12.91 2.51
N ALA A 413 -6.49 -11.85 3.25
CA ALA A 413 -5.59 -11.33 4.28
C ALA A 413 -6.38 -10.64 5.40
N ILE A 414 -5.99 -10.84 6.66
CA ILE A 414 -6.39 -9.93 7.75
C ILE A 414 -5.68 -8.60 7.48
N VAL A 415 -6.40 -7.47 7.51
CA VAL A 415 -5.84 -6.15 7.17
C VAL A 415 -6.03 -5.08 8.25
N ARG A 416 -7.03 -5.25 9.13
CA ARG A 416 -7.23 -4.40 10.30
C ARG A 416 -7.88 -5.18 11.43
N THR A 417 -7.44 -4.93 12.66
CA THR A 417 -8.12 -5.35 13.89
C THR A 417 -8.38 -4.14 14.79
N TRP A 418 -9.39 -4.22 15.64
CA TRP A 418 -9.68 -3.19 16.65
C TRP A 418 -10.50 -3.83 17.78
N THR A 419 -10.42 -3.26 18.99
CA THR A 419 -11.32 -3.60 20.09
C THR A 419 -11.48 -2.47 21.09
N ALA A 420 -12.58 -2.50 21.83
CA ALA A 420 -12.73 -1.85 23.13
C ALA A 420 -13.15 -2.90 24.18
N ASP A 421 -12.25 -3.23 25.10
CA ASP A 421 -12.47 -4.07 26.30
C ASP A 421 -12.88 -5.55 26.06
N ILE A 422 -12.55 -6.14 24.90
CA ILE A 422 -12.75 -7.59 24.71
C ILE A 422 -11.84 -8.40 25.63
N ASN A 423 -12.43 -9.32 26.38
CA ASN A 423 -11.71 -10.22 27.27
C ASN A 423 -11.73 -11.67 26.74
N GLY A 424 -11.06 -12.60 27.42
CA GLY A 424 -10.98 -14.01 27.00
C GLY A 424 -9.82 -14.28 26.03
N ASN A 425 -9.86 -15.41 25.32
CA ASN A 425 -8.77 -15.86 24.45
C ASN A 425 -9.21 -16.01 23.00
N LEU A 426 -8.32 -15.70 22.05
CA LEU A 426 -8.46 -15.97 20.63
C LEU A 426 -7.51 -17.09 20.18
N ARG A 427 -8.02 -17.95 19.29
CA ARG A 427 -7.25 -18.85 18.45
C ARG A 427 -7.44 -18.48 16.99
N VAL A 428 -6.35 -18.19 16.29
CA VAL A 428 -6.34 -17.79 14.87
C VAL A 428 -5.68 -18.89 14.07
N TYR A 429 -6.35 -19.41 13.04
CA TYR A 429 -5.85 -20.46 12.16
C TYR A 429 -5.78 -19.94 10.73
N LEU A 430 -4.67 -20.21 10.05
CA LEU A 430 -4.50 -19.93 8.62
C LEU A 430 -4.37 -21.26 7.86
N ASP A 431 -4.99 -21.36 6.70
CA ASP A 431 -4.86 -22.45 5.74
C ASP A 431 -5.13 -23.87 6.23
N ASP A 432 -6.14 -23.99 7.10
CA ASP A 432 -6.54 -25.26 7.73
C ASP A 432 -5.40 -25.93 8.51
N ALA A 433 -4.42 -25.15 8.99
CA ALA A 433 -3.35 -25.65 9.85
C ALA A 433 -3.92 -26.28 11.13
N ASP A 434 -3.32 -27.40 11.56
CA ASP A 434 -3.72 -28.11 12.78
C ASP A 434 -3.47 -27.28 14.05
N THR A 435 -2.47 -26.39 14.00
CA THR A 435 -2.10 -25.49 15.10
C THR A 435 -2.44 -24.04 14.75
N PRO A 436 -3.02 -23.27 15.69
CA PRO A 436 -3.27 -21.87 15.44
C PRO A 436 -1.95 -21.10 15.35
N ILE A 437 -1.90 -20.08 14.49
CA ILE A 437 -0.77 -19.13 14.43
C ILE A 437 -0.72 -18.22 15.67
N TYR A 438 -1.86 -18.04 16.34
CA TYR A 438 -1.99 -17.30 17.59
C TYR A 438 -2.95 -18.03 18.53
N ASP A 439 -2.55 -18.22 19.79
CA ASP A 439 -3.39 -18.73 20.88
C ASP A 439 -3.08 -17.93 22.17
N GLY A 440 -3.96 -17.01 22.55
CA GLY A 440 -3.68 -16.06 23.63
C GLY A 440 -4.81 -15.04 23.88
N PRO A 441 -4.57 -14.02 24.73
CA PRO A 441 -5.57 -13.02 25.09
C PRO A 441 -6.15 -12.27 23.89
N ALA A 442 -7.49 -12.15 23.84
CA ALA A 442 -8.19 -11.52 22.72
C ALA A 442 -7.78 -10.06 22.51
N GLU A 443 -7.76 -9.28 23.59
CA GLU A 443 -7.34 -7.88 23.62
C GLU A 443 -5.96 -7.69 22.99
N ARG A 444 -4.99 -8.54 23.36
CA ARG A 444 -3.62 -8.46 22.85
C ARG A 444 -3.57 -8.67 21.34
N PHE A 445 -4.30 -9.64 20.79
CA PHE A 445 -4.30 -9.86 19.34
C PHE A 445 -4.98 -8.71 18.60
N LEU A 446 -6.05 -8.13 19.15
CA LEU A 446 -6.84 -7.12 18.45
C LEU A 446 -6.18 -5.72 18.50
N HIS A 447 -5.44 -5.39 19.55
CA HIS A 447 -4.63 -4.17 19.62
C HIS A 447 -3.21 -4.32 19.07
N HIS A 448 -2.56 -5.47 19.28
CA HIS A 448 -1.13 -5.67 19.00
C HIS A 448 -0.83 -7.07 18.40
N PRO A 449 -1.41 -7.42 17.23
CA PRO A 449 -1.32 -8.77 16.66
C PRO A 449 0.11 -9.23 16.37
N TRP A 450 1.02 -8.33 16.02
CA TRP A 450 2.40 -8.67 15.66
C TRP A 450 3.36 -8.79 16.86
N ASP A 451 3.02 -8.31 18.05
CA ASP A 451 3.89 -8.35 19.23
C ASP A 451 4.27 -9.78 19.64
N THR A 452 3.47 -10.77 19.28
CA THR A 452 3.78 -12.18 19.51
C THR A 452 4.94 -12.69 18.64
N PHE A 453 5.23 -12.01 17.52
CA PHE A 453 6.17 -12.45 16.49
C PHE A 453 7.42 -11.55 16.39
N THR A 454 7.55 -10.52 17.23
CA THR A 454 8.65 -9.55 17.12
C THR A 454 10.01 -10.07 17.59
N GLU A 455 10.05 -11.08 18.48
CA GLU A 455 11.30 -11.59 19.04
C GLU A 455 12.20 -12.17 17.93
N GLY A 456 13.45 -11.68 17.82
CA GLY A 456 14.39 -12.13 16.78
C GLY A 456 14.11 -11.59 15.37
N SER A 457 12.98 -10.93 15.12
CA SER A 457 12.59 -10.42 13.79
C SER A 457 13.37 -9.17 13.34
N GLY A 458 14.00 -8.46 14.28
CA GLY A 458 14.59 -7.14 13.99
C GLY A 458 13.57 -6.00 13.84
N VAL A 459 12.27 -6.26 14.06
CA VAL A 459 11.20 -5.27 14.21
C VAL A 459 10.91 -5.06 15.71
N SER A 460 10.84 -3.82 16.17
CA SER A 460 10.59 -3.47 17.58
C SER A 460 9.17 -2.94 17.79
N ALA A 461 8.66 -2.99 19.02
CA ALA A 461 7.40 -2.33 19.40
C ALA A 461 7.40 -0.83 19.03
N GLU A 462 8.54 -0.14 19.21
CA GLU A 462 8.72 1.25 18.78
C GLU A 462 8.55 1.43 17.26
N THR A 463 8.95 0.44 16.45
CA THR A 463 8.73 0.48 14.99
C THR A 463 7.23 0.42 14.67
N LEU A 464 6.44 -0.33 15.45
CA LEU A 464 5.02 -0.56 15.19
C LEU A 464 4.12 0.56 15.76
N GLU A 465 4.46 1.08 16.93
CA GLU A 465 3.68 2.09 17.66
C GLU A 465 3.51 3.39 16.85
N GLY A 466 2.29 3.90 16.73
CA GLY A 466 1.95 5.11 15.97
C GLY A 466 1.94 4.94 14.44
N ALA A 467 2.27 3.76 13.93
CA ALA A 467 2.23 3.44 12.49
C ALA A 467 1.32 2.24 12.20
N TYR A 468 1.68 1.07 12.71
CA TYR A 468 0.88 -0.15 12.60
C TYR A 468 -0.17 -0.23 13.70
N TYR A 469 0.15 0.25 14.90
CA TYR A 469 -0.80 0.43 15.99
C TYR A 469 -1.22 1.89 16.04
N GLN A 470 -2.51 2.15 15.80
CA GLN A 470 -3.07 3.49 15.67
C GLN A 470 -4.29 3.60 16.59
N ARG A 471 -4.07 4.24 17.74
CA ARG A 471 -5.04 4.33 18.84
C ARG A 471 -5.48 2.93 19.28
N ASP A 472 -6.73 2.56 19.02
CA ASP A 472 -7.31 1.29 19.45
C ASP A 472 -7.31 0.23 18.33
N ALA A 473 -6.76 0.55 17.14
CA ALA A 473 -6.70 -0.35 15.98
C ALA A 473 -5.27 -0.77 15.60
N ALA A 474 -5.14 -1.92 14.95
CA ALA A 474 -3.91 -2.39 14.34
C ALA A 474 -4.07 -2.68 12.84
N TYR A 475 -3.07 -2.32 12.04
CA TYR A 475 -2.99 -2.51 10.58
C TYR A 475 -1.86 -3.46 10.22
N CYS A 476 -1.94 -4.70 10.72
CA CYS A 476 -0.91 -5.73 10.58
C CYS A 476 -1.33 -6.80 9.58
N PRO A 477 -0.93 -6.72 8.30
CA PRO A 477 -1.36 -7.66 7.28
C PRO A 477 -0.93 -9.11 7.59
N MET A 478 -1.89 -10.04 7.56
CA MET A 478 -1.63 -11.48 7.66
C MET A 478 -2.34 -12.21 6.50
N PRO A 479 -1.68 -12.40 5.34
CA PRO A 479 -2.23 -13.13 4.20
C PRO A 479 -2.43 -14.63 4.46
N PHE A 480 -3.36 -15.25 3.74
CA PHE A 480 -3.66 -16.69 3.77
C PHE A 480 -4.16 -17.17 2.40
N ALA A 481 -3.72 -18.34 1.96
CA ALA A 481 -4.00 -18.86 0.62
C ALA A 481 -5.33 -19.60 0.49
N LYS A 482 -5.83 -20.19 1.58
CA LYS A 482 -6.99 -21.10 1.57
C LYS A 482 -8.09 -20.66 2.51
N ARG A 483 -7.76 -20.27 3.75
CA ARG A 483 -8.77 -19.97 4.77
C ARG A 483 -8.17 -19.21 5.96
N CYS A 484 -8.95 -18.31 6.57
CA CYS A 484 -8.70 -17.83 7.93
C CYS A 484 -9.88 -18.17 8.83
N ARG A 485 -9.59 -18.76 10.00
CA ARG A 485 -10.60 -19.09 11.01
C ARG A 485 -10.20 -18.51 12.36
N ILE A 486 -11.10 -17.78 13.00
CA ILE A 486 -10.90 -17.16 14.32
C ILE A 486 -11.92 -17.69 15.31
N VAL A 487 -11.42 -18.27 16.40
CA VAL A 487 -12.23 -18.83 17.49
C VAL A 487 -11.95 -18.06 18.78
N TRP A 488 -13.00 -17.60 19.44
CA TRP A 488 -12.92 -16.97 20.75
C TRP A 488 -13.45 -17.89 21.84
N THR A 489 -12.77 -17.88 22.98
CA THR A 489 -13.13 -18.63 24.18
C THR A 489 -13.30 -17.64 25.34
N GLY A 490 -14.50 -17.54 25.89
CA GLY A 490 -14.79 -16.59 26.96
C GLY A 490 -16.24 -16.59 27.45
N LYS A 491 -16.56 -15.66 28.34
CA LYS A 491 -17.91 -15.42 28.86
C LYS A 491 -18.59 -14.34 28.04
N ARG A 492 -19.84 -14.58 27.60
CA ARG A 492 -20.52 -13.71 26.63
C ARG A 492 -20.61 -12.25 27.03
N ASP A 493 -20.84 -11.97 28.30
CA ASP A 493 -20.90 -10.63 28.91
C ASP A 493 -19.55 -9.91 28.96
N HIS A 494 -18.47 -10.58 28.58
CA HIS A 494 -17.11 -10.05 28.51
C HIS A 494 -16.57 -9.95 27.07
N VAL A 495 -17.43 -10.13 26.04
CA VAL A 495 -17.00 -10.04 24.62
C VAL A 495 -16.72 -8.58 24.20
N HIS A 496 -17.48 -7.63 24.73
CA HIS A 496 -17.42 -6.20 24.36
C HIS A 496 -17.26 -5.99 22.84
N PHE A 497 -16.54 -4.94 22.44
CA PHE A 497 -16.51 -4.50 21.06
C PHE A 497 -15.29 -5.07 20.33
N TYR A 498 -15.48 -5.62 19.12
CA TYR A 498 -14.36 -6.10 18.31
C TYR A 498 -14.61 -5.92 16.81
N TYR A 499 -13.54 -5.70 16.06
CA TYR A 499 -13.53 -5.65 14.60
C TYR A 499 -12.37 -6.49 14.09
N VAL A 500 -12.63 -7.30 13.06
CA VAL A 500 -11.60 -7.91 12.22
C VAL A 500 -11.99 -7.69 10.78
N GLN A 501 -11.16 -6.97 10.02
CA GLN A 501 -11.36 -6.74 8.61
C GLN A 501 -10.43 -7.62 7.78
N PHE A 502 -10.96 -8.09 6.65
CA PHE A 502 -10.29 -9.00 5.74
C PHE A 502 -10.36 -8.48 4.31
N ARG A 503 -9.27 -8.52 3.55
CA ARG A 503 -9.36 -8.55 2.10
C ARG A 503 -9.64 -9.99 1.66
N LYS A 504 -10.74 -10.21 0.95
CA LYS A 504 -11.06 -11.48 0.29
C LYS A 504 -10.83 -11.34 -1.21
N TYR A 505 -9.86 -12.07 -1.75
CA TYR A 505 -9.56 -12.01 -3.18
C TYR A 505 -10.61 -12.79 -4.00
N LEU A 506 -10.95 -12.27 -5.18
CA LEU A 506 -11.98 -12.76 -6.08
C LEU A 506 -11.33 -13.28 -7.37
N GLY A 507 -11.92 -14.32 -7.98
CA GLY A 507 -11.48 -14.87 -9.28
C GLY A 507 -10.48 -16.02 -9.20
N ASP A 508 -9.91 -16.40 -10.36
CA ASP A 508 -8.92 -17.46 -10.47
C ASP A 508 -7.62 -17.06 -9.73
N THR A 509 -7.20 -17.92 -8.82
CA THR A 509 -6.48 -17.61 -7.59
C THR A 509 -5.20 -16.78 -7.77
N PRO A 510 -5.11 -15.56 -7.21
CA PRO A 510 -3.81 -14.89 -7.08
C PRO A 510 -2.91 -15.76 -6.21
N PHE A 511 -1.61 -15.83 -6.51
CA PHE A 511 -0.67 -16.50 -5.61
C PHE A 511 -0.62 -15.68 -4.31
N VAL A 512 -1.37 -16.11 -3.30
CA VAL A 512 -1.28 -15.58 -1.94
C VAL A 512 -0.34 -16.49 -1.15
N GLU A 513 0.68 -15.90 -0.56
CA GLU A 513 1.57 -16.59 0.35
C GLU A 513 1.06 -16.41 1.78
N THR A 514 0.89 -17.52 2.49
CA THR A 514 0.33 -17.52 3.84
C THR A 514 1.33 -17.02 4.85
N PHE A 515 0.92 -16.03 5.64
CA PHE A 515 1.71 -15.38 6.67
C PHE A 515 2.46 -16.40 7.54
N GLN A 516 3.77 -16.19 7.69
CA GLN A 516 4.61 -16.89 8.65
C GLN A 516 5.17 -15.90 9.66
N PRO A 517 5.47 -16.30 10.92
CA PRO A 517 6.08 -15.39 11.90
C PRO A 517 7.42 -14.80 11.40
N ASP A 518 8.20 -15.59 10.67
CA ASP A 518 9.47 -15.17 10.07
C ASP A 518 9.31 -14.11 8.95
N ASP A 519 8.08 -13.82 8.51
CA ASP A 519 7.82 -12.72 7.57
C ASP A 519 8.24 -11.38 8.16
N LEU A 520 8.10 -11.17 9.47
CA LEU A 520 8.53 -9.93 10.11
C LEU A 520 10.06 -9.74 9.96
N ALA A 521 10.82 -10.84 10.04
CA ALA A 521 12.26 -10.81 9.80
C ALA A 521 12.58 -10.61 8.32
N THR A 522 11.90 -11.36 7.47
CA THR A 522 12.06 -11.34 6.01
C THR A 522 11.80 -9.95 5.42
N TYR A 523 10.76 -9.28 5.92
CA TYR A 523 10.31 -7.97 5.43
C TYR A 523 10.63 -6.82 6.40
N ALA A 524 11.58 -7.00 7.33
CA ALA A 524 11.90 -6.00 8.35
C ALA A 524 12.28 -4.63 7.76
N ALA A 525 12.94 -4.60 6.61
CA ALA A 525 13.31 -3.36 5.91
C ALA A 525 12.07 -2.61 5.39
N ASP A 526 11.14 -3.32 4.76
CA ASP A 526 9.87 -2.75 4.28
C ASP A 526 9.04 -2.22 5.46
N ILE A 527 8.94 -3.00 6.55
CA ILE A 527 8.19 -2.62 7.75
C ILE A 527 8.73 -1.33 8.37
N LYS A 528 10.06 -1.20 8.47
CA LYS A 528 10.71 0.02 8.99
C LYS A 528 10.52 1.21 8.06
N HIS A 529 10.64 1.01 6.76
CA HIS A 529 10.43 2.08 5.77
C HIS A 529 8.99 2.59 5.82
N VAL A 530 8.01 1.69 5.77
CA VAL A 530 6.58 2.04 5.86
C VAL A 530 6.25 2.72 7.18
N SER A 531 6.82 2.25 8.29
CA SER A 531 6.68 2.93 9.59
C SER A 531 7.19 4.37 9.55
N ALA A 532 8.37 4.62 8.97
CA ALA A 532 8.93 5.96 8.85
C ALA A 532 8.03 6.89 8.00
N VAL A 533 7.50 6.39 6.88
CA VAL A 533 6.55 7.13 6.04
C VAL A 533 5.25 7.44 6.75
N LEU A 534 4.68 6.47 7.48
CA LEU A 534 3.44 6.69 8.22
C LEU A 534 3.62 7.73 9.34
N LYS A 535 4.72 7.67 10.09
CA LYS A 535 4.97 8.58 11.22
C LYS A 535 5.31 10.00 10.80
N ASP A 536 6.01 10.16 9.68
CA ASP A 536 6.41 11.46 9.16
C ASP A 536 6.35 11.46 7.62
N PRO A 537 5.13 11.57 7.06
CA PRO A 537 4.94 11.53 5.61
C PRO A 537 5.50 12.78 4.93
N ASP A 538 5.65 13.91 5.64
CA ASP A 538 6.26 15.12 5.08
C ASP A 538 7.76 14.93 4.77
N ALA A 539 8.47 14.18 5.62
CA ALA A 539 9.90 13.93 5.42
C ALA A 539 10.20 12.69 4.55
N ASN A 540 9.33 11.67 4.60
CA ASN A 540 9.66 10.34 4.07
C ASN A 540 8.86 9.93 2.82
N HIS A 541 7.75 10.61 2.49
CA HIS A 541 7.04 10.36 1.24
C HIS A 541 7.73 11.08 0.07
N SER A 542 8.03 10.35 -1.00
CA SER A 542 8.73 10.89 -2.18
C SER A 542 7.75 11.23 -3.29
N LEU A 543 7.94 12.40 -3.92
CA LEU A 543 7.22 12.82 -5.13
C LEU A 543 7.98 12.35 -6.38
N GLY A 544 7.26 11.99 -7.44
CA GLY A 544 7.76 11.38 -8.68
C GLY A 544 8.43 12.35 -9.66
N GLY A 545 9.33 13.22 -9.20
CA GLY A 545 10.01 14.18 -10.09
C GLY A 545 9.07 15.25 -10.67
N ALA A 546 8.03 15.60 -9.93
CA ALA A 546 6.95 16.51 -10.33
C ALA A 546 7.42 17.94 -10.68
N SER A 547 6.79 18.53 -11.70
CA SER A 547 6.81 19.99 -11.92
C SER A 547 5.81 20.65 -10.97
N THR A 548 6.18 21.80 -10.40
CA THR A 548 5.32 22.54 -9.47
C THR A 548 4.82 23.83 -10.10
N GLU A 549 3.50 24.01 -10.09
CA GLU A 549 2.79 25.19 -10.60
C GLU A 549 2.18 25.98 -9.43
N SER A 550 2.33 27.31 -9.43
CA SER A 550 1.83 28.17 -8.35
C SER A 550 0.35 28.51 -8.50
N ILE A 551 -0.35 28.63 -7.38
CA ILE A 551 -1.75 29.06 -7.29
C ILE A 551 -1.78 30.40 -6.55
N ASP A 552 -2.39 31.43 -7.15
CA ASP A 552 -2.68 32.70 -6.49
C ASP A 552 -3.92 33.35 -7.13
N VAL A 553 -5.05 33.31 -6.42
CA VAL A 553 -6.31 33.88 -6.92
C VAL A 553 -7.02 34.65 -5.81
N THR A 554 -7.58 35.81 -6.16
CA THR A 554 -8.44 36.59 -5.27
C THR A 554 -9.86 36.59 -5.81
N LEU A 555 -10.83 36.32 -4.94
CA LEU A 555 -12.24 36.20 -5.29
C LEU A 555 -13.07 37.20 -4.49
N ALA A 556 -13.85 38.02 -5.18
CA ALA A 556 -14.93 38.77 -4.55
C ALA A 556 -16.06 37.83 -4.11
N PRO A 557 -16.95 38.27 -3.20
CA PRO A 557 -18.17 37.53 -2.85
C PRO A 557 -18.97 37.09 -4.08
N GLY A 558 -19.36 35.82 -4.14
CA GLY A 558 -20.11 35.21 -5.26
C GLY A 558 -19.28 34.91 -6.51
N GLN A 559 -17.99 35.23 -6.54
CA GLN A 559 -17.14 35.01 -7.71
C GLN A 559 -16.66 33.56 -7.79
N THR A 560 -16.58 33.05 -9.02
CA THR A 560 -15.84 31.83 -9.37
C THR A 560 -14.66 32.22 -10.27
N SER A 561 -13.48 31.66 -10.02
CA SER A 561 -12.33 31.82 -10.89
C SER A 561 -11.56 30.52 -11.03
N GLU A 562 -11.10 30.24 -12.25
CA GLU A 562 -10.05 29.26 -12.50
C GLU A 562 -8.74 29.79 -11.91
N ALA A 563 -7.98 28.90 -11.28
CA ALA A 563 -6.70 29.23 -10.66
C ALA A 563 -5.53 28.48 -11.31
N LEU A 564 -5.78 27.28 -11.84
CA LEU A 564 -4.77 26.47 -12.50
C LEU A 564 -5.41 25.54 -13.53
N ARG A 565 -4.71 25.33 -14.65
CA ARG A 565 -5.03 24.34 -15.68
C ARG A 565 -3.76 23.60 -16.07
N LEU A 566 -3.81 22.27 -16.01
CA LEU A 566 -2.73 21.36 -16.36
C LEU A 566 -3.15 20.52 -17.57
N GLU A 567 -2.20 20.21 -18.44
CA GLU A 567 -2.43 19.51 -19.72
C GLU A 567 -1.53 18.29 -19.85
N GLY A 568 -2.01 17.29 -20.60
CA GLY A 568 -1.32 16.02 -20.84
C GLY A 568 -1.74 14.91 -19.86
N PRO A 569 -1.37 13.65 -20.15
CA PRO A 569 -1.56 12.54 -19.21
C PRO A 569 -0.57 12.70 -18.04
N ALA A 570 -1.11 12.93 -16.85
CA ALA A 570 -0.33 13.22 -15.65
C ALA A 570 -1.17 12.98 -14.40
N ALA A 571 -0.55 13.15 -13.23
CA ALA A 571 -1.25 13.17 -11.96
C ALA A 571 -0.79 14.35 -11.09
N ILE A 572 -1.72 14.99 -10.40
CA ILE A 572 -1.36 15.88 -9.28
C ILE A 572 -0.96 14.97 -8.12
N GLU A 573 0.31 14.96 -7.72
CA GLU A 573 0.82 14.14 -6.62
C GLU A 573 0.75 14.87 -5.28
N GLN A 574 0.75 16.20 -5.32
CA GLN A 574 0.61 17.02 -4.14
C GLN A 574 -0.13 18.32 -4.45
N LEU A 575 -1.07 18.69 -3.58
CA LEU A 575 -1.77 19.97 -3.62
C LEU A 575 -1.59 20.68 -2.28
N ARG A 576 -1.00 21.88 -2.29
CA ARG A 576 -0.87 22.73 -1.11
C ARG A 576 -1.70 23.99 -1.28
N LEU A 577 -2.49 24.32 -0.27
CA LEU A 577 -3.40 25.47 -0.30
C LEU A 577 -3.37 26.24 1.03
N ARG A 578 -3.64 27.53 0.94
CA ARG A 578 -3.90 28.42 2.07
C ARG A 578 -4.99 29.42 1.66
N VAL A 579 -5.94 29.68 2.55
CA VAL A 579 -7.00 30.67 2.35
C VAL A 579 -6.80 31.82 3.31
N GLU A 580 -6.75 33.04 2.79
CA GLU A 580 -6.59 34.27 3.56
C GLU A 580 -7.86 35.13 3.42
N ALA A 581 -8.41 35.57 4.56
CA ALA A 581 -9.58 36.43 4.64
C ALA A 581 -9.62 37.14 6.01
N ALA A 582 -10.59 38.02 6.22
CA ALA A 582 -10.78 38.68 7.52
C ALA A 582 -11.30 37.70 8.59
N ASP A 583 -12.23 36.82 8.23
CA ASP A 583 -12.65 35.67 9.03
C ASP A 583 -12.19 34.37 8.32
N GLU A 584 -11.03 33.87 8.73
CA GLU A 584 -10.39 32.66 8.17
C GLU A 584 -11.29 31.42 8.29
N THR A 585 -11.98 31.25 9.43
CA THR A 585 -12.87 30.12 9.69
C THR A 585 -14.07 30.10 8.75
N ALA A 586 -14.72 31.26 8.55
CA ALA A 586 -15.81 31.39 7.59
C ALA A 586 -15.31 31.17 6.15
N ALA A 587 -14.18 31.78 5.77
CA ALA A 587 -13.63 31.67 4.43
C ALA A 587 -13.27 30.23 4.05
N LEU A 588 -12.73 29.44 4.98
CA LEU A 588 -12.40 28.03 4.75
C LEU A 588 -13.64 27.16 4.50
N ARG A 589 -14.78 27.48 5.12
CA ARG A 589 -16.08 26.81 4.87
C ARG A 589 -16.76 27.32 3.60
N GLN A 590 -16.60 28.59 3.26
CA GLN A 590 -17.36 29.25 2.19
C GLN A 590 -16.63 29.31 0.84
N THR A 591 -15.34 28.98 0.81
CA THR A 591 -14.58 28.86 -0.44
C THR A 591 -14.63 27.41 -0.92
N VAL A 592 -15.39 27.14 -1.98
CA VAL A 592 -15.54 25.80 -2.56
C VAL A 592 -14.48 25.58 -3.62
N MET A 593 -13.70 24.52 -3.46
CA MET A 593 -12.74 24.03 -4.44
C MET A 593 -13.45 23.13 -5.46
N HIS A 594 -13.13 23.32 -6.74
CA HIS A 594 -13.60 22.51 -7.85
C HIS A 594 -12.39 21.98 -8.63
N VAL A 595 -12.19 20.66 -8.67
CA VAL A 595 -11.22 20.03 -9.59
C VAL A 595 -11.98 19.22 -10.63
N THR A 596 -11.78 19.58 -11.89
CA THR A 596 -12.35 18.88 -13.05
C THR A 596 -11.25 18.16 -13.80
N PHE A 597 -11.39 16.85 -13.98
CA PHE A 597 -10.51 16.05 -14.82
C PHE A 597 -11.15 15.83 -16.19
N ASP A 598 -10.31 15.93 -17.23
CA ASP A 598 -10.63 15.62 -18.63
C ASP A 598 -11.86 16.32 -19.19
N ASP A 599 -12.04 17.58 -18.80
CA ASP A 599 -13.15 18.45 -19.19
C ASP A 599 -14.54 17.85 -18.89
N TRP A 600 -14.64 16.98 -17.86
CA TRP A 600 -15.94 16.43 -17.44
C TRP A 600 -16.92 17.54 -17.04
N SER A 601 -18.22 17.33 -17.25
CA SER A 601 -19.22 18.39 -17.07
C SER A 601 -19.45 18.80 -15.61
N VAL A 602 -19.04 17.96 -14.66
CA VAL A 602 -19.17 18.18 -13.22
C VAL A 602 -17.79 17.96 -12.60
N ALA A 603 -17.33 18.88 -11.75
CA ALA A 603 -16.07 18.69 -11.03
C ALA A 603 -16.11 17.38 -10.22
N GLN A 604 -15.09 16.53 -10.32
CA GLN A 604 -14.99 15.27 -9.57
C GLN A 604 -14.60 15.54 -8.10
N VAL A 605 -13.84 16.60 -7.85
CA VAL A 605 -13.58 17.13 -6.50
C VAL A 605 -14.42 18.37 -6.31
N GLN A 606 -15.34 18.34 -5.34
CA GLN A 606 -16.14 19.49 -4.94
C GLN A 606 -16.29 19.50 -3.41
N SER A 607 -15.61 20.43 -2.75
CA SER A 607 -15.61 20.56 -1.28
C SER A 607 -15.16 21.95 -0.85
N PRO A 608 -15.66 22.51 0.27
CA PRO A 608 -15.02 23.64 0.93
C PRO A 608 -13.55 23.36 1.21
N VAL A 609 -12.68 24.36 1.03
CA VAL A 609 -11.22 24.14 1.17
C VAL A 609 -10.88 23.56 2.54
N GLY A 610 -11.41 24.11 3.65
CA GLY A 610 -11.07 23.58 4.99
C GLY A 610 -11.61 22.17 5.27
N ASP A 611 -12.80 21.87 4.75
CA ASP A 611 -13.47 20.59 4.93
C ASP A 611 -12.79 19.47 4.11
N PHE A 612 -12.24 19.78 2.94
CA PHE A 612 -11.46 18.85 2.12
C PHE A 612 -10.25 18.28 2.87
N PHE A 613 -9.65 19.03 3.79
CA PHE A 613 -8.51 18.58 4.60
C PHE A 613 -8.93 18.03 5.97
N ALA A 614 -10.19 17.64 6.16
CA ALA A 614 -10.68 17.01 7.40
C ALA A 614 -10.28 17.74 8.70
N ALA A 615 -10.15 19.06 8.65
CA ALA A 615 -9.79 19.93 9.78
C ALA A 615 -10.86 20.97 10.08
N ALA A 616 -12.01 20.92 9.39
CA ALA A 616 -13.03 21.95 9.54
C ALA A 616 -13.71 21.93 10.93
N PRO A 617 -14.37 23.04 11.32
CA PRO A 617 -14.21 24.36 10.72
C PRO A 617 -12.86 24.99 11.10
N GLY A 618 -12.33 25.88 10.25
CA GLY A 618 -11.09 26.63 10.53
C GLY A 618 -9.80 25.79 10.40
N VAL A 619 -8.71 26.35 10.91
CA VAL A 619 -7.38 25.71 10.88
C VAL A 619 -7.17 24.90 12.17
N ASN A 620 -7.22 23.58 12.06
CA ASN A 620 -6.95 22.66 13.17
C ASN A 620 -5.71 21.81 12.83
N PRO A 621 -4.51 22.14 13.35
CA PRO A 621 -3.29 21.50 12.91
C PRO A 621 -3.22 20.02 13.26
N TYR A 622 -2.86 19.19 12.28
CA TYR A 622 -2.62 17.75 12.45
C TYR A 622 -1.79 17.21 11.27
N VAL A 623 -1.25 16.01 11.42
CA VAL A 623 -0.55 15.27 10.37
C VAL A 623 -1.18 13.89 10.24
N SER A 624 -1.50 13.50 9.01
CA SER A 624 -1.88 12.14 8.60
C SER A 624 -1.16 11.77 7.31
N LEU A 625 -1.32 10.52 6.84
CA LEU A 625 -0.69 10.08 5.60
C LEU A 625 -1.14 10.94 4.39
N PRO A 626 -2.45 11.12 4.10
CA PRO A 626 -2.86 11.93 2.95
C PRO A 626 -2.84 13.44 3.20
N PHE A 627 -2.81 13.93 4.46
CA PHE A 627 -2.95 15.35 4.74
C PHE A 627 -1.99 15.88 5.81
N THR A 628 -1.56 17.13 5.66
CA THR A 628 -0.95 17.92 6.75
C THR A 628 -1.67 19.26 6.81
N VAL A 629 -2.09 19.67 8.01
CA VAL A 629 -2.61 21.01 8.29
C VAL A 629 -1.66 21.71 9.24
N GLU A 630 -1.02 22.78 8.78
CA GLU A 630 -0.05 23.53 9.56
C GLU A 630 -0.71 24.65 10.39
N SER A 631 -0.06 25.02 11.48
CA SER A 631 -0.49 26.14 12.34
C SER A 631 -0.47 27.50 11.63
N ASN A 632 0.12 27.63 10.44
CA ASN A 632 0.08 28.84 9.62
C ASN A 632 -1.12 28.88 8.65
N GLY A 633 -1.94 27.83 8.59
CA GLY A 633 -3.08 27.70 7.67
C GLY A 633 -2.75 27.08 6.30
N ARG A 634 -1.50 26.69 6.05
CA ARG A 634 -1.12 25.88 4.88
C ARG A 634 -1.58 24.44 5.08
N MET A 635 -2.26 23.90 4.08
CA MET A 635 -2.84 22.57 4.07
C MET A 635 -2.31 21.80 2.87
N THR A 636 -1.75 20.63 3.09
CA THR A 636 -1.11 19.77 2.08
C THR A 636 -1.95 18.51 1.90
N SER A 637 -2.21 18.13 0.65
CA SER A 637 -2.79 16.85 0.26
C SER A 637 -1.77 16.07 -0.56
N ARG A 638 -1.64 14.77 -0.25
CA ARG A 638 -0.82 13.80 -0.98
C ARG A 638 -1.66 12.78 -1.74
N TYR A 639 -2.99 12.94 -1.79
CA TYR A 639 -3.81 12.12 -2.66
C TYR A 639 -3.39 12.38 -4.11
N VAL A 640 -2.99 11.32 -4.79
CA VAL A 640 -2.65 11.36 -6.21
C VAL A 640 -3.93 11.55 -7.02
N MET A 641 -3.95 12.51 -7.93
CA MET A 641 -5.13 12.83 -8.74
C MET A 641 -4.81 12.69 -10.23
N PRO A 642 -4.96 11.49 -10.81
CA PRO A 642 -4.63 11.23 -12.21
C PRO A 642 -5.66 11.82 -13.18
N TYR A 643 -5.18 12.23 -14.35
CA TYR A 643 -5.98 12.71 -15.47
C TYR A 643 -5.36 12.28 -16.79
N ARG A 644 -6.20 11.97 -17.78
CA ARG A 644 -5.75 11.49 -19.10
C ARG A 644 -5.30 12.62 -20.00
N ARG A 645 -5.96 13.76 -19.91
CA ARG A 645 -5.83 14.90 -20.82
C ARG A 645 -5.58 16.20 -20.10
N SER A 646 -6.33 16.48 -19.03
CA SER A 646 -6.26 17.77 -18.36
C SER A 646 -6.81 17.74 -16.95
N ALA A 647 -6.26 18.57 -16.06
CA ALA A 647 -6.85 18.90 -14.77
C ALA A 647 -7.09 20.40 -14.66
N ARG A 648 -8.28 20.80 -14.20
CA ARG A 648 -8.67 22.20 -14.01
C ARG A 648 -9.06 22.43 -12.56
N LEU A 649 -8.33 23.30 -11.88
CA LEU A 649 -8.60 23.74 -10.51
C LEU A 649 -9.23 25.14 -10.53
N ALA A 650 -10.41 25.25 -9.92
CA ALA A 650 -11.13 26.51 -9.75
C ALA A 650 -11.65 26.66 -8.32
N PHE A 651 -11.88 27.90 -7.92
CA PHE A 651 -12.41 28.24 -6.61
C PHE A 651 -13.65 29.12 -6.75
N GLN A 652 -14.64 28.90 -5.88
CA GLN A 652 -15.87 29.66 -5.81
C GLN A 652 -16.04 30.21 -4.39
N ASN A 653 -16.18 31.52 -4.26
CA ASN A 653 -16.45 32.17 -3.00
C ASN A 653 -17.97 32.32 -2.81
N LEU A 654 -18.55 31.51 -1.92
CA LEU A 654 -19.96 31.58 -1.53
C LEU A 654 -20.20 32.44 -0.27
N GLY A 655 -19.13 33.04 0.27
CA GLY A 655 -19.19 33.93 1.42
C GLY A 655 -19.51 35.37 1.05
N ASP A 656 -19.48 36.24 2.06
CA ASP A 656 -19.78 37.67 1.96
C ASP A 656 -18.54 38.58 2.06
N GLN A 657 -17.36 37.99 2.28
CA GLN A 657 -16.06 38.66 2.32
C GLN A 657 -15.18 38.27 1.12
N PRO A 658 -14.26 39.14 0.68
CA PRO A 658 -13.23 38.74 -0.28
C PRO A 658 -12.29 37.70 0.33
N VAL A 659 -11.83 36.76 -0.50
CA VAL A 659 -10.88 35.71 -0.11
C VAL A 659 -9.72 35.66 -1.09
N ARG A 660 -8.52 35.34 -0.60
CA ARG A 660 -7.36 35.02 -1.43
C ARG A 660 -6.95 33.57 -1.17
N VAL A 661 -6.80 32.79 -2.24
CA VAL A 661 -6.31 31.42 -2.18
C VAL A 661 -4.92 31.39 -2.79
N THR A 662 -3.94 30.93 -2.03
CA THR A 662 -2.54 30.78 -2.47
C THR A 662 -2.07 29.35 -2.28
N GLY A 663 -1.14 28.88 -3.09
CA GLY A 663 -0.66 27.51 -2.98
C GLY A 663 0.18 27.03 -4.15
N GLU A 664 0.26 25.72 -4.29
CA GLU A 664 0.95 25.05 -5.39
C GLU A 664 0.36 23.67 -5.66
N ALA A 665 0.45 23.23 -6.91
CA ALA A 665 0.17 21.85 -7.31
C ALA A 665 1.44 21.26 -7.94
N SER A 666 1.91 20.14 -7.39
CA SER A 666 3.01 19.36 -7.95
C SER A 666 2.43 18.21 -8.76
N SER A 667 2.78 18.13 -10.05
CA SER A 667 2.31 17.09 -10.96
C SER A 667 3.44 16.41 -11.72
N ALA A 668 3.33 15.10 -11.93
CA ALA A 668 4.27 14.31 -12.74
C ALA A 668 3.56 13.63 -13.91
N HIS A 669 4.31 13.34 -14.98
CA HIS A 669 3.80 12.55 -16.12
C HIS A 669 3.37 11.18 -15.63
N ARG A 670 2.20 10.72 -16.08
CA ARG A 670 1.67 9.41 -15.75
C ARG A 670 0.86 8.87 -16.91
N ASP A 671 1.19 7.67 -17.36
CA ASP A 671 0.44 7.02 -18.41
C ASP A 671 -0.96 6.65 -17.92
N TRP A 672 -1.94 6.82 -18.79
CA TRP A 672 -3.34 6.50 -18.52
C TRP A 672 -3.68 5.11 -19.09
N ASP A 673 -3.95 4.15 -18.21
CA ASP A 673 -4.47 2.84 -18.58
C ASP A 673 -5.99 2.93 -18.75
N ASP A 674 -6.44 2.85 -20.00
CA ASP A 674 -7.86 2.88 -20.36
C ASP A 674 -8.67 1.75 -19.71
N ALA A 675 -8.06 0.66 -19.25
CA ALA A 675 -8.72 -0.44 -18.55
C ALA A 675 -8.76 -0.26 -17.02
N ARG A 676 -7.76 0.42 -16.44
CA ARG A 676 -7.56 0.43 -14.98
C ARG A 676 -7.53 1.79 -14.30
N SER A 677 -7.03 2.84 -14.95
CA SER A 677 -6.85 4.16 -14.32
C SER A 677 -8.19 4.80 -13.93
N MET A 678 -8.19 5.51 -12.81
CA MET A 678 -9.33 6.15 -12.19
C MET A 678 -9.01 7.61 -11.84
N HIS A 679 -10.02 8.47 -11.87
CA HIS A 679 -9.91 9.83 -11.35
C HIS A 679 -10.15 9.86 -9.85
N PHE A 680 -9.52 10.79 -9.16
CA PHE A 680 -9.82 11.08 -7.77
C PHE A 680 -11.13 11.88 -7.64
N TYR A 681 -11.90 11.60 -6.59
CA TYR A 681 -13.12 12.29 -6.24
C TYR A 681 -13.09 12.64 -4.75
N ALA A 682 -13.57 13.84 -4.44
CA ALA A 682 -13.90 14.21 -3.07
C ALA A 682 -15.27 14.88 -3.06
N ARG A 683 -16.22 14.27 -2.35
CA ARG A 683 -17.61 14.70 -2.30
C ARG A 683 -17.95 15.15 -0.90
N TRP A 684 -18.27 16.43 -0.79
CA TRP A 684 -18.73 17.03 0.44
C TRP A 684 -20.24 17.28 0.40
N ARG A 685 -20.88 17.12 1.55
CA ARG A 685 -22.24 17.59 1.82
C ARG A 685 -22.38 17.94 3.30
N MET A 686 -23.37 18.75 3.62
CA MET A 686 -23.72 19.07 5.00
C MET A 686 -25.23 18.92 5.18
N LEU A 687 -25.63 18.27 6.27
CA LEU A 687 -27.00 18.27 6.75
C LEU A 687 -27.10 19.29 7.88
N HIS A 688 -28.04 20.22 7.79
CA HIS A 688 -28.29 21.25 8.79
C HIS A 688 -29.63 21.03 9.48
N ASP A 689 -29.78 21.69 10.64
CA ASP A 689 -31.04 21.79 11.36
C ASP A 689 -31.66 20.42 11.69
N ILE A 690 -30.78 19.44 11.96
CA ILE A 690 -31.16 18.06 12.29
C ILE A 690 -31.60 17.99 13.75
N SER A 691 -32.62 17.18 14.02
CA SER A 691 -32.98 16.74 15.38
C SER A 691 -32.80 15.23 15.51
N THR A 692 -32.21 14.80 16.62
CA THR A 692 -32.04 13.39 16.97
C THR A 692 -32.60 13.18 18.38
N PRO A 693 -33.45 12.17 18.66
CA PRO A 693 -34.12 11.26 17.72
C PRO A 693 -35.15 11.97 16.80
N PRO A 694 -35.63 11.30 15.71
CA PRO A 694 -35.37 9.90 15.35
C PRO A 694 -33.94 9.68 14.84
N GLN A 695 -33.41 8.48 15.04
CA GLN A 695 -32.18 8.02 14.42
C GLN A 695 -32.39 7.84 12.91
N PHE A 696 -31.32 8.06 12.12
CA PHE A 696 -31.34 7.79 10.68
C PHE A 696 -29.94 7.54 10.13
N ASP A 697 -29.88 6.89 8.97
CA ASP A 697 -28.67 6.69 8.18
C ASP A 697 -28.26 7.98 7.47
N VAL A 698 -27.10 8.53 7.84
CA VAL A 698 -26.49 9.66 7.15
C VAL A 698 -25.73 9.15 5.92
N PRO A 699 -26.08 9.60 4.70
CA PRO A 699 -25.44 9.10 3.49
C PRO A 699 -24.10 9.79 3.21
N PHE A 700 -23.02 9.02 3.16
CA PHE A 700 -21.69 9.50 2.76
C PHE A 700 -21.47 9.44 1.26
N LEU A 701 -21.82 8.31 0.64
CA LEU A 701 -21.68 8.11 -0.80
C LEU A 701 -22.67 7.06 -1.31
N PHE A 702 -23.41 7.42 -2.36
CA PHE A 702 -24.03 6.44 -3.25
C PHE A 702 -23.44 6.64 -4.65
N ALA A 703 -22.78 5.62 -5.19
CA ALA A 703 -22.18 5.71 -6.53
C ALA A 703 -22.47 4.47 -7.36
N HIS A 704 -22.60 4.67 -8.67
CA HIS A 704 -22.76 3.66 -9.70
C HIS A 704 -21.64 3.78 -10.74
N GLY A 705 -21.02 2.65 -11.04
CA GLY A 705 -19.79 2.55 -11.82
C GLY A 705 -18.75 1.72 -11.06
N SER A 706 -17.52 1.69 -11.57
CA SER A 706 -16.40 1.03 -10.90
C SER A 706 -15.48 2.06 -10.26
N GLY A 707 -14.99 1.75 -9.06
CA GLY A 707 -14.18 2.66 -8.28
C GLY A 707 -13.60 2.01 -7.03
N ARG A 708 -13.11 2.86 -6.12
CA ARG A 708 -12.57 2.48 -4.82
C ARG A 708 -12.80 3.56 -3.79
N TYR A 709 -13.38 3.21 -2.65
CA TYR A 709 -13.54 4.11 -1.52
C TYR A 709 -12.26 4.12 -0.66
N VAL A 710 -11.73 5.31 -0.35
CA VAL A 710 -10.38 5.47 0.24
C VAL A 710 -10.31 6.41 1.44
N GLY A 711 -11.42 7.02 1.86
CA GLY A 711 -11.39 7.83 3.06
C GLY A 711 -12.70 8.50 3.40
N THR A 712 -12.80 8.97 4.63
CA THR A 712 -13.98 9.62 5.21
C THR A 712 -13.60 10.66 6.25
N ALA A 713 -14.35 11.75 6.31
CA ALA A 713 -14.37 12.61 7.49
C ALA A 713 -15.81 13.02 7.87
N SER A 714 -16.09 13.03 9.18
CA SER A 714 -17.31 13.58 9.78
C SER A 714 -17.01 14.95 10.39
N LEU A 715 -17.84 15.94 10.09
CA LEU A 715 -17.63 17.35 10.46
C LEU A 715 -18.89 17.88 11.13
N MET A 716 -18.91 17.88 12.45
CA MET A 716 -20.15 18.04 13.21
C MET A 716 -20.22 19.36 13.94
N ARG A 717 -21.44 19.87 14.07
CA ARG A 717 -21.82 20.90 15.03
C ARG A 717 -22.85 20.29 15.99
N ASN A 718 -22.39 19.99 17.19
CA ASN A 718 -23.16 19.37 18.25
C ASN A 718 -23.61 20.40 19.29
N THR A 719 -24.91 20.62 19.38
CA THR A 719 -25.55 21.59 20.27
C THR A 719 -26.03 20.97 21.57
N ALA A 720 -25.62 19.73 21.88
CA ALA A 720 -25.95 19.05 23.13
C ALA A 720 -25.64 19.91 24.36
N ARG A 721 -26.53 19.84 25.36
CA ARG A 721 -26.45 20.65 26.59
C ARG A 721 -25.89 19.89 27.79
N GLY A 722 -25.76 18.56 27.68
CA GLY A 722 -24.98 17.81 28.67
C GLY A 722 -23.55 18.36 28.74
N VAL A 723 -22.86 18.09 29.84
CA VAL A 723 -21.47 18.53 30.03
C VAL A 723 -20.47 17.38 30.20
N HIS A 724 -20.98 16.17 30.40
CA HIS A 724 -20.20 14.94 30.47
C HIS A 724 -20.22 14.22 29.11
N MET A 725 -19.20 13.40 28.83
CA MET A 725 -19.10 12.64 27.57
C MET A 725 -20.38 11.83 27.30
N GLY A 726 -20.89 11.07 28.28
CA GLY A 726 -22.15 10.32 28.15
C GLY A 726 -23.43 11.16 27.99
N GLY A 727 -23.39 12.48 28.25
CA GLY A 727 -24.54 13.38 28.06
C GLY A 727 -24.46 14.24 26.79
N THR A 728 -23.35 14.15 26.05
CA THR A 728 -23.08 14.94 24.83
C THR A 728 -22.83 14.07 23.60
N TRP A 729 -22.76 12.76 23.78
CA TRP A 729 -22.33 11.85 22.73
C TRP A 729 -23.34 11.74 21.59
N TRP A 730 -22.81 11.81 20.36
CA TRP A 730 -23.54 11.85 19.10
C TRP A 730 -23.36 10.59 18.25
N GLY A 731 -22.36 9.76 18.58
CA GLY A 731 -21.77 8.80 17.65
C GLY A 731 -21.96 7.34 18.06
N GLU A 732 -23.03 6.97 18.76
CA GLU A 732 -23.32 5.54 19.01
C GLU A 732 -23.66 4.78 17.72
N GLY A 733 -23.90 5.50 16.61
CA GLY A 733 -24.42 4.92 15.38
C GLY A 733 -23.38 4.21 14.51
N ASP A 734 -23.79 3.09 13.91
CA ASP A 734 -22.94 2.19 13.13
C ASP A 734 -22.71 2.67 11.69
N GLU A 735 -21.51 2.42 11.14
CA GLU A 735 -21.31 2.46 9.69
C GLU A 735 -21.91 1.24 8.98
N LYS A 736 -22.42 1.45 7.77
CA LYS A 736 -22.95 0.40 6.89
C LYS A 736 -22.49 0.64 5.45
N VAL A 737 -21.74 -0.31 4.90
CA VAL A 737 -21.24 -0.24 3.51
C VAL A 737 -21.70 -1.45 2.70
N TYR A 738 -22.43 -1.21 1.62
CA TYR A 738 -22.81 -2.21 0.63
C TYR A 738 -21.96 -2.03 -0.62
N VAL A 739 -21.46 -3.13 -1.17
CA VAL A 739 -20.69 -3.13 -2.41
C VAL A 739 -21.27 -4.11 -3.41
N ASP A 740 -21.45 -3.62 -4.63
CA ASP A 740 -21.98 -4.34 -5.78
C ASP A 740 -23.32 -5.01 -5.45
N ASP A 741 -23.40 -6.33 -5.43
CA ASP A 741 -24.65 -7.10 -5.22
C ASP A 741 -24.87 -7.56 -3.78
N ASP A 742 -24.22 -6.91 -2.82
CA ASP A 742 -24.43 -7.18 -1.41
C ASP A 742 -25.89 -7.08 -0.98
N ARG A 743 -26.37 -8.13 -0.32
CA ARG A 743 -27.67 -8.15 0.37
C ARG A 743 -27.56 -7.80 1.84
N ILE A 744 -26.36 -7.97 2.40
CA ILE A 744 -25.96 -7.62 3.76
C ILE A 744 -24.73 -6.72 3.61
N PRO A 745 -24.55 -5.68 4.44
CA PRO A 745 -23.38 -4.82 4.34
C PRO A 745 -22.08 -5.62 4.36
N SER A 746 -21.15 -5.28 3.45
CA SER A 746 -19.74 -5.68 3.56
C SER A 746 -19.15 -5.25 4.89
N TRP A 747 -19.47 -4.00 5.28
CA TRP A 747 -19.09 -3.41 6.55
C TRP A 747 -20.32 -3.06 7.36
N PHE A 748 -20.34 -3.52 8.60
CA PHE A 748 -21.34 -3.17 9.60
C PHE A 748 -20.62 -2.93 10.91
N GLY A 749 -20.71 -1.70 11.44
CA GLY A 749 -20.05 -1.29 12.67
C GLY A 749 -20.83 -1.52 13.96
N THR A 750 -20.40 -0.81 15.00
CA THR A 750 -20.90 -0.84 16.38
C THR A 750 -20.91 0.54 17.06
N GLY A 751 -20.47 1.58 16.33
CA GLY A 751 -20.27 2.93 16.84
C GLY A 751 -19.45 3.76 15.86
N SER A 752 -19.72 5.06 15.80
CA SER A 752 -18.99 5.98 14.92
C SER A 752 -17.55 6.17 15.41
N GLU A 753 -17.31 6.20 16.72
CA GLU A 753 -15.94 6.23 17.28
C GLU A 753 -15.14 4.99 16.92
N ASP A 754 -15.80 3.83 16.94
CA ASP A 754 -15.19 2.53 16.65
C ASP A 754 -14.71 2.47 15.19
N TYR A 755 -15.52 3.03 14.28
CA TYR A 755 -15.11 3.27 12.90
C TYR A 755 -13.86 4.15 12.82
N TYR A 756 -13.76 5.19 13.65
CA TYR A 756 -12.66 6.15 13.72
C TYR A 756 -11.48 5.69 14.62
N ASN A 757 -11.40 4.39 14.93
CA ASN A 757 -10.32 3.76 15.71
C ASN A 757 -10.19 4.24 17.16
N TYR A 758 -11.24 4.77 17.77
CA TYR A 758 -11.25 5.10 19.21
C TYR A 758 -12.51 4.59 19.90
N ALA A 759 -12.59 4.73 21.23
CA ALA A 759 -13.72 4.23 22.01
C ALA A 759 -14.18 5.24 23.09
N TRP A 760 -15.31 4.93 23.72
CA TRP A 760 -15.79 5.56 24.96
C TRP A 760 -16.05 7.07 24.87
N SER A 761 -16.53 7.55 23.70
CA SER A 761 -16.85 8.96 23.49
C SER A 761 -15.69 9.93 23.82
N ALA A 762 -14.44 9.47 23.67
CA ALA A 762 -13.25 10.16 24.15
C ALA A 762 -13.13 11.60 23.59
N VAL A 763 -12.72 12.52 24.45
CA VAL A 763 -12.73 13.98 24.18
C VAL A 763 -11.36 14.56 23.85
N ASP A 764 -10.33 13.72 23.85
CA ASP A 764 -8.97 14.14 23.56
C ASP A 764 -8.78 14.41 22.06
N ILE A 765 -7.83 15.31 21.76
CA ILE A 765 -7.39 15.59 20.40
C ILE A 765 -6.26 14.62 20.10
N PHE A 766 -6.40 13.85 19.03
CA PHE A 766 -5.37 12.92 18.58
C PHE A 766 -5.33 12.85 17.06
N SER A 767 -4.19 12.43 16.52
CA SER A 767 -4.00 12.22 15.08
C SER A 767 -3.02 11.09 14.85
N TYR A 768 -3.46 10.12 14.04
CA TYR A 768 -2.66 9.02 13.52
C TYR A 768 -2.66 9.07 11.98
N PRO A 769 -1.80 8.27 11.32
CA PRO A 769 -1.67 8.28 9.87
C PRO A 769 -2.99 7.99 9.14
N TYR A 770 -3.84 7.13 9.68
CA TYR A 770 -5.13 6.77 9.08
C TYR A 770 -6.34 7.30 9.82
N ALA A 771 -6.29 7.59 11.12
CA ALA A 771 -7.47 8.07 11.86
C ALA A 771 -7.14 9.19 12.85
N GLY A 772 -8.12 10.02 13.20
CA GLY A 772 -7.88 11.12 14.13
C GLY A 772 -9.12 11.95 14.47
N GLN A 773 -9.03 12.66 15.59
CA GLN A 773 -9.98 13.67 16.06
C GLN A 773 -9.27 15.02 16.18
N PRO A 774 -9.00 15.75 15.08
CA PRO A 774 -8.22 16.99 15.13
C PRO A 774 -8.96 18.16 15.79
N ARG A 775 -10.28 18.04 16.01
CA ARG A 775 -11.09 19.06 16.70
C ARG A 775 -12.19 18.43 17.57
N ASN A 776 -12.30 18.93 18.79
CA ASN A 776 -13.39 18.67 19.74
C ASN A 776 -13.46 19.82 20.75
N ASP A 777 -14.44 20.71 20.59
CA ASP A 777 -14.48 21.96 21.36
C ASP A 777 -14.84 21.73 22.84
N GLY A 778 -15.87 20.94 23.15
CA GLY A 778 -16.32 20.63 24.51
C GLY A 778 -17.30 21.65 25.12
N PRO A 779 -17.73 21.45 26.38
CA PRO A 779 -17.36 20.36 27.28
C PRO A 779 -17.96 19.04 26.79
N GLY A 780 -17.34 17.92 27.13
CA GLY A 780 -17.68 16.64 26.50
C GLY A 780 -17.44 16.73 24.99
N ASN A 781 -18.47 16.40 24.21
CA ASN A 781 -18.49 16.47 22.76
C ASN A 781 -19.37 17.61 22.21
N ARG A 782 -19.73 18.62 23.04
CA ARG A 782 -20.42 19.83 22.58
C ARG A 782 -19.52 20.65 21.65
N GLY A 783 -20.13 21.42 20.77
CA GLY A 783 -19.45 22.35 19.88
C GLY A 783 -19.11 21.70 18.55
N PHE A 784 -17.97 22.04 17.97
CA PHE A 784 -17.53 21.41 16.75
C PHE A 784 -16.68 20.17 17.05
N VAL A 785 -16.98 19.07 16.35
CA VAL A 785 -16.24 17.80 16.44
C VAL A 785 -15.89 17.36 15.03
N THR A 786 -14.65 16.96 14.82
CA THR A 786 -14.17 16.47 13.52
C THR A 786 -13.41 15.18 13.71
N ASN A 787 -13.81 14.17 12.94
CA ASN A 787 -13.16 12.87 12.89
C ASN A 787 -12.81 12.51 11.45
N TYR A 788 -11.70 11.80 11.25
CA TYR A 788 -11.31 11.25 9.95
C TYR A 788 -10.87 9.80 10.05
N ARG A 789 -11.09 9.04 8.96
CA ARG A 789 -10.43 7.76 8.69
C ARG A 789 -10.08 7.64 7.20
N PHE A 790 -8.85 7.26 6.89
CA PHE A 790 -8.34 7.04 5.54
C PHE A 790 -8.05 5.55 5.34
N HIS A 791 -8.55 5.00 4.23
CA HIS A 791 -8.49 3.58 3.93
C HIS A 791 -7.42 3.34 2.87
N PHE A 792 -6.28 2.84 3.33
CA PHE A 792 -5.22 2.34 2.46
C PHE A 792 -5.35 0.83 2.41
N LEU A 793 -4.76 0.10 3.33
CA LEU A 793 -4.77 -1.37 3.29
C LEU A 793 -6.19 -1.96 3.37
N ASP A 794 -7.14 -1.25 3.94
CA ASP A 794 -8.55 -1.61 4.09
C ASP A 794 -9.48 -0.84 3.15
N ASP A 795 -8.99 -0.34 2.01
CA ASP A 795 -9.82 0.30 0.99
C ASP A 795 -10.94 -0.63 0.47
N GLN A 796 -12.01 -0.02 -0.04
CA GLN A 796 -13.18 -0.75 -0.55
C GLN A 796 -13.32 -0.55 -2.07
N PRO A 797 -12.76 -1.44 -2.91
CA PRO A 797 -13.01 -1.44 -4.35
C PRO A 797 -14.45 -1.91 -4.65
N PHE A 798 -15.02 -1.41 -5.73
CA PHE A 798 -16.34 -1.80 -6.24
C PHE A 798 -16.34 -1.80 -7.77
N THR A 799 -17.14 -2.68 -8.35
CA THR A 799 -17.19 -2.88 -9.81
C THR A 799 -18.44 -2.29 -10.46
N GLU A 800 -19.53 -2.20 -9.71
CA GLU A 800 -20.82 -1.73 -10.20
C GLU A 800 -21.42 -0.62 -9.33
N ARG A 801 -21.28 -0.71 -8.00
CA ARG A 801 -21.85 0.29 -7.08
C ARG A 801 -21.30 0.21 -5.66
N ILE A 802 -21.39 1.33 -4.95
CA ILE A 802 -21.19 1.41 -3.51
C ILE A 802 -22.30 2.24 -2.87
N ALA A 803 -22.73 1.82 -1.68
CA ALA A 803 -23.61 2.57 -0.81
C ALA A 803 -23.03 2.59 0.60
N PHE A 804 -22.63 3.78 1.07
CA PHE A 804 -22.08 3.97 2.41
C PHE A 804 -22.95 4.96 3.19
N THR A 805 -23.49 4.48 4.31
CA THR A 805 -24.17 5.28 5.33
C THR A 805 -23.51 5.11 6.70
N MET A 806 -23.70 6.08 7.59
CA MET A 806 -23.35 5.98 9.01
C MET A 806 -24.54 6.49 9.82
N GLU A 807 -24.95 5.75 10.84
CA GLU A 807 -26.09 6.16 11.64
C GLU A 807 -25.76 7.38 12.50
N LEU A 808 -26.73 8.28 12.65
CA LEU A 808 -26.69 9.34 13.64
C LEU A 808 -27.54 8.93 14.85
N LEU A 809 -26.88 8.48 15.91
CA LEU A 809 -27.49 8.03 17.16
C LEU A 809 -26.85 8.75 18.35
N SER A 810 -27.60 9.66 18.96
CA SER A 810 -27.17 10.43 20.13
C SER A 810 -27.75 9.86 21.43
N ASN A 811 -26.98 9.95 22.53
CA ASN A 811 -27.40 9.47 23.85
C ASN A 811 -28.52 10.30 24.49
N HIS A 812 -28.70 11.53 24.02
CA HIS A 812 -29.77 12.43 24.46
C HIS A 812 -30.39 13.13 23.25
N PRO A 813 -31.64 13.59 23.34
CA PRO A 813 -32.20 14.48 22.33
C PRO A 813 -31.34 15.73 22.09
N VAL A 814 -31.03 16.01 20.82
CA VAL A 814 -30.31 17.20 20.35
C VAL A 814 -31.06 17.79 19.17
N ASP A 815 -31.33 19.09 19.23
CA ASP A 815 -31.93 19.88 18.15
C ASP A 815 -30.87 20.81 17.54
N ASP A 816 -31.07 21.28 16.32
CA ASP A 816 -30.14 22.20 15.66
C ASP A 816 -28.73 21.57 15.51
N PHE A 817 -28.67 20.27 15.21
CA PHE A 817 -27.43 19.56 14.91
C PHE A 817 -27.05 19.78 13.44
N SER A 818 -25.75 19.89 13.15
CA SER A 818 -25.26 19.82 11.77
C SER A 818 -24.29 18.67 11.58
N TYR A 819 -24.45 17.89 10.52
CA TYR A 819 -23.60 16.74 10.18
C TYR A 819 -23.00 16.93 8.79
N GLY A 820 -21.70 17.17 8.71
CA GLY A 820 -20.93 17.22 7.46
C GLY A 820 -20.33 15.86 7.13
N CYS A 821 -20.46 15.47 5.86
CA CYS A 821 -19.92 14.23 5.33
C CYS A 821 -18.93 14.55 4.22
N GLN A 822 -17.70 14.09 4.38
CA GLN A 822 -16.68 14.15 3.36
C GLN A 822 -16.29 12.72 2.95
N ALA A 823 -16.56 12.37 1.70
CA ALA A 823 -16.18 11.10 1.10
C ALA A 823 -15.00 11.30 0.15
N TYR A 824 -13.98 10.43 0.23
CA TYR A 824 -12.86 10.38 -0.72
C TYR A 824 -12.87 9.03 -1.43
N HIS A 825 -12.84 9.05 -2.75
CA HIS A 825 -12.87 7.83 -3.56
C HIS A 825 -12.19 8.05 -4.92
N TYR A 826 -11.89 6.95 -5.60
CA TYR A 826 -11.48 6.95 -6.99
C TYR A 826 -12.58 6.33 -7.85
N GLY A 827 -12.74 6.82 -9.07
CA GLY A 827 -13.76 6.34 -9.99
C GLY A 827 -13.26 6.25 -11.42
N ARG A 828 -13.63 5.16 -12.10
CA ARG A 828 -13.42 5.00 -13.54
C ARG A 828 -14.21 6.06 -14.32
N PRO A 829 -13.74 6.49 -15.51
CA PRO A 829 -14.51 7.39 -16.36
C PRO A 829 -15.94 6.88 -16.60
N GLY A 830 -16.93 7.76 -16.45
CA GLY A 830 -18.36 7.43 -16.59
C GLY A 830 -19.07 7.01 -15.29
N MET A 831 -18.36 6.90 -14.16
CA MET A 831 -19.00 6.75 -12.86
C MET A 831 -19.90 7.95 -12.54
N ILE A 832 -21.05 7.68 -11.92
CA ILE A 832 -21.98 8.68 -11.40
C ILE A 832 -22.15 8.49 -9.90
N ASP A 833 -22.37 9.58 -9.19
CA ASP A 833 -22.59 9.59 -7.75
C ASP A 833 -23.84 10.43 -7.41
N ASP A 834 -24.27 10.37 -6.15
CA ASP A 834 -25.41 11.11 -5.62
C ASP A 834 -25.09 12.58 -5.28
N HIS A 835 -23.98 13.09 -5.80
CA HIS A 835 -23.53 14.45 -5.52
C HIS A 835 -24.54 15.49 -5.99
N ARG A 836 -24.69 16.53 -5.18
CA ARG A 836 -25.50 17.72 -5.47
C ARG A 836 -24.59 18.94 -5.44
N PRO A 837 -24.83 19.96 -6.28
CA PRO A 837 -24.07 21.20 -6.24
C PRO A 837 -24.12 21.85 -4.85
N ILE A 838 -22.97 22.26 -4.34
CA ILE A 838 -22.87 23.00 -3.08
C ILE A 838 -23.47 24.40 -3.23
N THR A 839 -24.34 24.78 -2.30
CA THR A 839 -25.01 26.07 -2.24
C THR A 839 -24.51 26.91 -1.06
N SER A 840 -24.84 28.21 -1.04
CA SER A 840 -24.54 29.10 0.09
C SER A 840 -25.17 28.64 1.42
N GLU A 841 -26.26 27.87 1.34
CA GLU A 841 -26.96 27.33 2.49
C GLU A 841 -26.26 26.11 3.08
N ASP A 842 -25.56 25.33 2.26
CA ASP A 842 -24.76 24.22 2.78
C ASP A 842 -23.52 24.75 3.51
N VAL A 843 -22.94 25.86 3.02
CA VAL A 843 -21.72 26.46 3.57
C VAL A 843 -21.98 27.61 4.55
N ARG A 844 -23.09 27.55 5.30
CA ARG A 844 -23.38 28.53 6.36
C ARG A 844 -22.17 28.73 7.27
N ARG A 845 -21.99 29.98 7.74
CA ARG A 845 -20.94 30.29 8.72
C ARG A 845 -21.11 29.38 9.94
N PRO A 846 -20.06 28.68 10.38
CA PRO A 846 -20.15 27.75 11.50
C PRO A 846 -20.24 28.52 12.82
N THR A 847 -21.43 28.60 13.40
CA THR A 847 -21.68 29.24 14.72
C THR A 847 -22.50 28.32 15.63
N LEU A 848 -22.31 28.45 16.95
CA LEU A 848 -23.12 27.75 17.95
C LEU A 848 -24.28 28.63 18.43
N PRO A 849 -25.42 28.01 18.83
CA PRO A 849 -26.53 28.75 19.41
C PRO A 849 -26.15 29.29 20.80
N THR A 850 -26.46 30.56 21.04
CA THR A 850 -26.19 31.28 22.30
C THR A 850 -27.41 32.13 22.71
N PRO A 851 -27.70 32.30 24.02
CA PRO A 851 -27.04 31.66 25.15
C PRO A 851 -27.45 30.19 25.29
N TRP A 852 -26.58 29.39 25.90
CA TRP A 852 -26.90 28.03 26.34
C TRP A 852 -26.58 27.87 27.84
N LYS A 853 -27.09 26.80 28.45
CA LYS A 853 -26.74 26.43 29.84
C LYS A 853 -26.49 24.94 29.97
N PRO A 854 -25.50 24.52 30.78
CA PRO A 854 -25.33 23.15 31.21
C PRO A 854 -26.64 22.49 31.66
N LEU A 855 -26.83 21.25 31.25
CA LEU A 855 -27.96 20.41 31.65
C LEU A 855 -27.43 19.22 32.46
N ALA A 856 -27.90 19.10 33.70
CA ALA A 856 -27.54 18.03 34.63
C ALA A 856 -28.26 16.72 34.27
N ILE A 857 -27.63 15.90 33.43
CA ILE A 857 -28.17 14.61 32.94
C ILE A 857 -27.11 13.50 32.97
N PHE A 858 -27.56 12.25 33.00
CA PHE A 858 -26.71 11.05 33.06
C PHE A 858 -25.66 11.15 34.19
N ALA A 859 -24.37 11.04 33.87
CA ALA A 859 -23.28 11.15 34.83
C ALA A 859 -23.20 12.53 35.53
N SER A 860 -23.87 13.55 34.98
CA SER A 860 -24.00 14.87 35.62
C SER A 860 -25.36 15.07 36.31
N ALA A 861 -26.17 14.02 36.47
CA ALA A 861 -27.47 14.15 37.15
C ALA A 861 -27.29 14.63 38.59
N GLY A 862 -28.16 15.55 39.02
CA GLY A 862 -28.09 16.18 40.35
C GLY A 862 -26.99 17.24 40.50
N ALA A 863 -26.21 17.50 39.46
CA ALA A 863 -25.20 18.56 39.46
C ALA A 863 -25.79 19.95 39.69
N THR A 864 -25.04 20.80 40.38
CA THR A 864 -25.26 22.25 40.40
C THR A 864 -24.16 22.94 39.62
N PHE A 865 -24.52 23.82 38.68
CA PHE A 865 -23.60 24.65 37.92
C PHE A 865 -23.63 26.07 38.46
N LEU A 866 -22.46 26.63 38.74
CA LEU A 866 -22.27 27.94 39.35
C LEU A 866 -21.44 28.83 38.43
N GLU A 867 -21.93 30.04 38.19
CA GLU A 867 -21.23 31.04 37.38
C GLU A 867 -20.09 31.66 38.20
N PRO A 868 -18.84 31.67 37.71
CA PRO A 868 -17.66 32.07 38.47
C PRO A 868 -17.69 33.53 38.94
N GLU A 869 -18.30 34.45 38.18
CA GLU A 869 -18.45 35.86 38.58
C GLU A 869 -19.34 36.03 39.83
N ALA A 870 -20.20 35.06 40.14
CA ALA A 870 -21.00 35.06 41.36
C ALA A 870 -20.23 34.54 42.58
N LEU A 871 -19.06 33.92 42.37
CA LEU A 871 -18.26 33.25 43.41
C LEU A 871 -17.10 34.11 43.91
N THR A 872 -16.82 35.25 43.28
CA THR A 872 -15.69 36.10 43.64
C THR A 872 -16.01 37.59 43.51
N SER A 873 -15.18 38.40 44.14
CA SER A 873 -15.17 39.87 43.98
C SER A 873 -13.86 40.37 43.37
N ALA A 874 -12.98 39.45 42.96
CA ALA A 874 -11.74 39.78 42.27
C ALA A 874 -12.03 40.51 40.94
N GLU A 875 -11.10 41.37 40.53
CA GLU A 875 -11.16 42.01 39.21
C GLU A 875 -11.07 40.96 38.11
N HIS A 876 -11.94 41.09 37.10
CA HIS A 876 -12.06 40.13 36.01
C HIS A 876 -12.66 40.81 34.77
N GLU A 877 -12.44 40.19 33.62
CA GLU A 877 -13.11 40.52 32.36
C GLU A 877 -14.16 39.45 32.04
N ILE A 878 -15.24 39.85 31.35
CA ILE A 878 -16.19 38.92 30.74
C ILE A 878 -15.98 38.93 29.23
N LYS A 879 -15.48 37.82 28.69
CA LYS A 879 -15.32 37.62 27.25
C LYS A 879 -16.55 36.92 26.68
N THR A 880 -17.18 37.51 25.66
CA THR A 880 -18.37 36.91 25.02
C THR A 880 -17.98 35.88 23.98
N GLY A 881 -18.74 34.79 23.88
CA GLY A 881 -18.53 33.73 22.88
C GLY A 881 -19.67 32.71 22.88
N ASP A 882 -19.85 31.97 21.79
CA ASP A 882 -20.95 31.02 21.62
C ASP A 882 -20.69 29.62 22.22
N LEU A 883 -19.42 29.30 22.49
CA LEU A 883 -19.00 28.10 23.21
C LEU A 883 -19.37 28.15 24.70
N TRP A 884 -19.34 29.34 25.31
CA TRP A 884 -19.41 29.57 26.76
C TRP A 884 -20.83 29.51 27.32
N SER A 885 -20.98 29.04 28.55
CA SER A 885 -22.25 29.08 29.29
C SER A 885 -22.77 30.51 29.37
N GLU A 886 -24.07 30.71 29.17
CA GLU A 886 -24.71 32.03 29.03
C GLU A 886 -24.08 32.98 27.99
N GLY A 887 -23.18 32.48 27.14
CA GLY A 887 -22.40 33.28 26.20
C GLY A 887 -21.27 34.08 26.83
N LYS A 888 -20.81 33.74 28.05
CA LYS A 888 -19.85 34.51 28.84
C LYS A 888 -18.74 33.61 29.39
N LEU A 889 -17.49 34.02 29.22
CA LEU A 889 -16.34 33.44 29.89
C LEU A 889 -15.79 34.42 30.91
N PHE A 890 -15.65 34.00 32.16
CA PHE A 890 -14.92 34.75 33.18
C PHE A 890 -13.42 34.64 32.92
N VAL A 891 -12.74 35.78 32.83
CA VAL A 891 -11.31 35.86 32.54
C VAL A 891 -10.59 36.57 33.67
N TRP A 892 -9.72 35.83 34.35
CA TRP A 892 -8.76 36.36 35.31
C TRP A 892 -7.41 36.58 34.61
N SER A 893 -6.84 37.77 34.78
CA SER A 893 -5.58 38.18 34.16
C SER A 893 -4.51 38.43 35.23
N PRO A 894 -3.79 37.40 35.69
CA PRO A 894 -2.75 37.56 36.71
C PRO A 894 -1.54 38.32 36.16
N ASP A 895 -0.97 39.21 36.98
CA ASP A 895 0.21 40.01 36.62
C ASP A 895 1.51 39.23 36.84
N THR A 896 1.55 38.35 37.85
CA THR A 896 2.77 37.65 38.26
C THR A 896 2.51 36.20 38.65
N GLU A 897 3.48 35.33 38.38
CA GLU A 897 3.45 33.93 38.82
C GLU A 897 3.28 33.84 40.34
N GLY A 898 2.40 32.95 40.77
CA GLY A 898 2.03 32.75 42.17
C GLY A 898 0.86 33.61 42.64
N GLU A 899 0.35 34.54 41.84
CA GLU A 899 -0.91 35.23 42.11
C GLU A 899 -2.06 34.21 42.23
N THR A 900 -3.07 34.54 43.04
CA THR A 900 -4.16 33.62 43.36
C THR A 900 -5.54 34.26 43.16
N LEU A 901 -6.48 33.47 42.64
CA LEU A 901 -7.90 33.78 42.57
C LEU A 901 -8.69 32.85 43.50
N THR A 902 -9.43 33.42 44.45
CA THR A 902 -10.34 32.66 45.31
C THR A 902 -11.77 32.72 44.79
N LEU A 903 -12.38 31.54 44.57
CA LEU A 903 -13.79 31.32 44.29
C LEU A 903 -14.47 30.73 45.53
N LYS A 904 -15.49 31.40 46.06
CA LYS A 904 -16.29 30.93 47.19
C LYS A 904 -17.40 30.01 46.70
N LEU A 905 -17.32 28.73 47.06
CA LEU A 905 -18.24 27.69 46.63
C LEU A 905 -19.33 27.47 47.69
N PRO A 906 -20.58 27.90 47.46
CA PRO A 906 -21.68 27.64 48.37
C PRO A 906 -22.15 26.18 48.25
N VAL A 907 -22.08 25.43 49.34
CA VAL A 907 -22.59 24.06 49.45
C VAL A 907 -23.87 24.06 50.28
N ASN A 908 -24.99 23.76 49.61
CA ASN A 908 -26.32 23.82 50.23
C ASN A 908 -26.63 22.63 51.16
N HIS A 909 -26.02 21.48 50.91
CA HIS A 909 -26.22 20.24 51.66
C HIS A 909 -24.89 19.57 51.94
N GLU A 910 -24.64 19.18 53.19
CA GLU A 910 -23.48 18.33 53.51
C GLU A 910 -23.56 17.02 52.71
N GLY A 911 -22.45 16.63 52.10
CA GLY A 911 -22.38 15.45 51.25
C GLY A 911 -20.97 15.20 50.72
N THR A 912 -20.82 14.13 49.96
CA THR A 912 -19.62 13.88 49.17
C THR A 912 -19.84 14.45 47.77
N TYR A 913 -18.89 15.25 47.30
CA TYR A 913 -18.96 15.90 45.99
C TYR A 913 -17.67 15.67 45.21
N GLU A 914 -17.78 15.62 43.89
CA GLU A 914 -16.69 15.97 43.00
C GLU A 914 -16.90 17.42 42.56
N VAL A 915 -15.91 18.28 42.79
CA VAL A 915 -15.93 19.65 42.29
C VAL A 915 -15.24 19.66 40.95
N ARG A 916 -15.85 20.25 39.93
CA ARG A 916 -15.32 20.28 38.58
C ARG A 916 -15.22 21.73 38.07
N LEU A 917 -14.15 22.01 37.34
CA LEU A 917 -13.86 23.32 36.76
C LEU A 917 -13.97 23.24 35.24
N GLY A 918 -14.95 23.92 34.66
CA GLY A 918 -15.02 24.15 33.22
C GLY A 918 -14.05 25.25 32.85
N MET A 919 -12.91 24.90 32.25
CA MET A 919 -11.84 25.84 31.93
C MET A 919 -11.65 26.00 30.42
N ALA A 920 -11.40 27.23 30.00
CA ALA A 920 -11.09 27.54 28.61
C ALA A 920 -9.63 27.18 28.31
N ILE A 921 -9.43 26.40 27.26
CA ILE A 921 -8.12 26.10 26.68
C ILE A 921 -8.05 26.84 25.34
N ASP A 922 -7.15 27.83 25.23
CA ASP A 922 -7.01 28.67 24.04
C ASP A 922 -5.59 29.26 23.90
N PRO A 923 -5.23 29.95 22.79
CA PRO A 923 -3.86 30.40 22.54
C PRO A 923 -3.33 31.46 23.51
N ASP A 924 -4.21 32.09 24.29
CA ASP A 924 -3.83 33.14 25.22
C ASP A 924 -3.81 32.65 26.68
N SER A 925 -4.12 31.37 26.92
CA SER A 925 -4.32 30.82 28.27
C SER A 925 -3.01 30.33 28.90
N GLY A 926 -2.87 30.56 30.20
CA GLY A 926 -1.69 30.18 30.99
C GLY A 926 -1.73 28.78 31.61
N VAL A 927 -0.98 28.62 32.70
CA VAL A 927 -0.94 27.40 33.51
C VAL A 927 -1.50 27.71 34.91
N VAL A 928 -2.31 26.80 35.45
CA VAL A 928 -2.99 26.99 36.73
C VAL A 928 -2.87 25.78 37.64
N SER A 929 -2.61 25.98 38.93
CA SER A 929 -2.85 24.97 39.96
C SER A 929 -4.07 25.35 40.79
N ALA A 930 -4.66 24.39 41.51
CA ALA A 930 -5.86 24.65 42.31
C ALA A 930 -5.81 23.93 43.66
N THR A 931 -6.39 24.57 44.68
CA THR A 931 -6.64 23.95 46.00
C THR A 931 -8.09 24.16 46.42
N LEU A 932 -8.68 23.17 47.11
CA LEU A 932 -10.01 23.24 47.71
C LEU A 932 -9.86 23.10 49.23
N ASP A 933 -10.23 24.14 49.98
CA ASP A 933 -9.97 24.29 51.42
C ASP A 933 -8.51 24.00 51.80
N GLY A 934 -7.58 24.49 50.96
CA GLY A 934 -6.13 24.30 51.14
C GLY A 934 -5.60 22.90 50.80
N LYS A 935 -6.45 21.97 50.34
CA LYS A 935 -6.02 20.66 49.82
C LYS A 935 -5.82 20.72 48.31
N PRO A 936 -4.83 20.00 47.74
CA PRO A 936 -4.67 19.94 46.28
C PRO A 936 -5.95 19.47 45.58
N PHE A 937 -6.35 20.17 44.51
CA PHE A 937 -7.53 19.83 43.70
C PHE A 937 -7.30 18.57 42.86
N GLY A 938 -6.06 18.36 42.37
CA GLY A 938 -5.63 17.14 41.70
C GLY A 938 -6.04 16.98 40.23
N PHE A 939 -6.98 17.77 39.71
CA PHE A 939 -7.41 17.77 38.29
C PHE A 939 -7.63 16.35 37.70
N GLY A 940 -8.31 15.48 38.45
CA GLY A 940 -8.60 14.09 38.08
C GLY A 940 -7.38 13.17 38.24
N GLY A 941 -6.55 13.41 39.25
CA GLY A 941 -5.31 12.67 39.49
C GLY A 941 -4.16 12.99 38.52
N LYS A 942 -4.28 14.08 37.75
CA LYS A 942 -3.24 14.60 36.86
C LYS A 942 -2.26 15.50 37.63
N SER A 943 -1.27 16.06 36.93
CA SER A 943 -0.27 17.00 37.47
C SER A 943 -0.88 18.06 38.40
N GLU A 944 -0.13 18.53 39.41
CA GLU A 944 -0.56 19.59 40.34
C GLU A 944 -0.99 20.89 39.61
N ALA A 945 -0.51 21.09 38.38
CA ALA A 945 -0.87 22.19 37.50
C ALA A 945 -1.47 21.71 36.16
N MET A 946 -2.43 22.47 35.64
CA MET A 946 -3.11 22.23 34.37
C MET A 946 -2.66 23.28 33.33
N PRO A 947 -2.01 22.87 32.23
CA PRO A 947 -1.76 23.76 31.10
C PRO A 947 -3.07 24.02 30.35
N LEU A 948 -3.35 25.29 30.07
CA LEU A 948 -4.57 25.71 29.35
C LEU A 948 -4.27 26.31 27.97
N HIS A 949 -3.02 26.23 27.50
CA HIS A 949 -2.63 26.75 26.19
C HIS A 949 -2.97 25.80 25.04
N SER A 950 -3.47 26.34 23.93
CA SER A 950 -3.54 25.62 22.63
C SER A 950 -3.38 26.58 21.46
N ASP A 951 -2.42 26.36 20.55
CA ASP A 951 -2.00 27.33 19.52
C ASP A 951 -3.10 27.86 18.59
N ARG A 952 -4.10 27.04 18.24
CA ARG A 952 -5.13 27.37 17.24
C ARG A 952 -6.55 26.94 17.62
N ARG A 953 -6.73 26.28 18.76
CA ARG A 953 -8.02 25.72 19.18
C ARG A 953 -8.55 26.52 20.37
N THR A 954 -9.86 26.73 20.39
CA THR A 954 -10.57 27.20 21.57
C THR A 954 -11.46 26.06 22.05
N MET A 955 -11.17 25.55 23.24
CA MET A 955 -11.82 24.39 23.81
C MET A 955 -12.29 24.68 25.23
N LEU A 956 -13.26 23.90 25.69
CA LEU A 956 -13.75 23.88 27.05
C LEU A 956 -13.55 22.47 27.61
N ARG A 957 -12.81 22.36 28.71
CA ARG A 957 -12.58 21.09 29.39
C ARG A 957 -12.99 21.18 30.85
N ALA A 958 -13.71 20.16 31.29
CA ALA A 958 -14.10 20.00 32.69
C ALA A 958 -13.06 19.12 33.39
N SER A 959 -12.26 19.70 34.27
CA SER A 959 -11.36 18.95 35.16
C SER A 959 -12.02 18.70 36.51
N GLU A 960 -11.81 17.55 37.13
CA GLU A 960 -12.47 17.14 38.37
C GLU A 960 -11.54 17.09 39.58
N SER A 961 -12.09 17.25 40.78
CA SER A 961 -11.42 16.89 42.02
C SER A 961 -11.62 15.40 42.31
N GLU A 962 -10.82 14.84 43.22
CA GLU A 962 -11.26 13.61 43.91
C GLU A 962 -12.59 13.86 44.64
N ALA A 963 -13.35 12.78 44.89
CA ALA A 963 -14.55 12.83 45.69
C ALA A 963 -14.21 13.28 47.13
N ILE A 964 -14.78 14.42 47.54
CA ILE A 964 -14.48 15.08 48.80
C ILE A 964 -15.74 15.32 49.61
N LYS A 965 -15.66 15.11 50.92
CA LYS A 965 -16.75 15.46 51.84
C LYS A 965 -16.75 16.97 52.09
N LEU A 966 -17.84 17.63 51.71
CA LEU A 966 -18.06 19.06 51.93
C LEU A 966 -19.20 19.25 52.94
N THR A 967 -19.00 20.18 53.87
CA THR A 967 -20.02 20.58 54.86
C THR A 967 -21.00 21.57 54.24
N GLN A 968 -22.16 21.76 54.85
CA GLN A 968 -23.02 22.87 54.45
C GLN A 968 -22.34 24.20 54.81
N GLY A 969 -22.20 25.11 53.84
CA GLY A 969 -21.54 26.40 54.01
C GLY A 969 -20.69 26.81 52.80
N ASP A 970 -19.88 27.85 52.97
CA ASP A 970 -18.94 28.32 51.95
C ASP A 970 -17.62 27.57 52.06
N HIS A 971 -17.12 27.09 50.92
CA HIS A 971 -15.82 26.46 50.74
C HIS A 971 -14.92 27.31 49.84
N GLU A 972 -13.60 27.25 49.99
CA GLU A 972 -12.67 28.07 49.21
C GLU A 972 -11.95 27.24 48.15
N LEU A 973 -12.24 27.52 46.88
CA LEU A 973 -11.47 27.04 45.75
C LEU A 973 -10.49 28.12 45.30
N VAL A 974 -9.20 27.90 45.49
CA VAL A 974 -8.14 28.85 45.18
C VAL A 974 -7.38 28.37 43.94
N LEU A 975 -7.46 29.13 42.86
CA LEU A 975 -6.61 28.97 41.68
C LEU A 975 -5.31 29.75 41.90
N ARG A 976 -4.16 29.18 41.53
CA ARG A 976 -2.86 29.83 41.55
C ARG A 976 -2.26 29.81 40.15
N TYR A 977 -1.82 30.96 39.68
CA TYR A 977 -1.18 31.08 38.38
C TYR A 977 0.26 30.57 38.42
N GLU A 978 0.61 29.62 37.56
CA GLU A 978 1.92 28.96 37.52
C GLU A 978 2.77 29.40 36.32
N GLY A 979 2.38 30.48 35.63
CA GLY A 979 3.11 31.04 34.48
C GLY A 979 2.46 30.75 33.12
N GLY A 980 3.15 31.15 32.04
CA GLY A 980 2.62 31.10 30.68
C GLY A 980 2.04 32.45 30.23
N ALA A 981 0.96 32.42 29.46
CA ALA A 981 0.21 33.61 29.09
C ALA A 981 -0.67 34.09 30.27
N PRO A 982 -0.76 35.39 30.54
CA PRO A 982 -1.40 35.94 31.75
C PRO A 982 -2.93 35.98 31.63
N ARG A 983 -3.56 34.84 31.32
CA ARG A 983 -5.01 34.71 31.17
C ARG A 983 -5.46 33.33 31.65
N VAL A 984 -6.47 33.30 32.49
CA VAL A 984 -7.13 32.06 32.94
C VAL A 984 -8.64 32.23 32.75
N GLY A 985 -9.20 31.42 31.85
CA GLY A 985 -10.64 31.41 31.59
C GLY A 985 -11.37 30.34 32.39
N VAL A 986 -12.40 30.73 33.13
CA VAL A 986 -13.31 29.82 33.84
C VAL A 986 -14.72 30.05 33.28
N ASP A 987 -15.36 28.99 32.80
CA ASP A 987 -16.73 29.04 32.26
C ASP A 987 -17.75 28.79 33.38
N PHE A 988 -17.61 27.68 34.10
CA PHE A 988 -18.47 27.36 35.24
C PHE A 988 -17.76 26.48 36.27
N VAL A 989 -18.26 26.53 37.51
CA VAL A 989 -17.93 25.55 38.55
C VAL A 989 -19.09 24.57 38.67
N TRP A 990 -18.78 23.28 38.61
CA TRP A 990 -19.75 22.19 38.68
C TRP A 990 -19.58 21.44 39.99
N LEU A 991 -20.61 21.43 40.83
CA LEU A 991 -20.70 20.59 42.03
C LEU A 991 -21.47 19.31 41.70
N GLN A 992 -20.78 18.18 41.62
CA GLN A 992 -21.36 16.87 41.35
C GLN A 992 -21.53 16.10 42.67
N PRO A 993 -22.76 15.78 43.13
CA PRO A 993 -22.94 14.83 44.21
C PRO A 993 -22.35 13.46 43.82
N SER A 994 -21.55 12.88 44.71
CA SER A 994 -20.95 11.55 44.57
C SER A 994 -21.60 10.63 45.62
N GLY A 995 -22.59 9.83 45.21
CA GLY A 995 -23.31 8.92 46.11
C GLY A 995 -24.47 8.20 45.46
#